data_AF-A0A0S3S2N1-F1
#
_entry.id   AF-A0A0S3S2N1-F1
#
_cell.length_a   1.000
_cell.length_b   1.000
_cell.length_c   1.000
_cell.angle_alpha   90.00
_cell.angle_beta   90.00
_cell.angle_gamma   90.00
#
_symmetry.space_group_name_H-M   'P 1'
#
loop_
_entity.id
_entity.type
_entity.pdbx_description
1 polymer ?
#
loop_
_entity_poly.entity_id
_entity_poly.type
_entity_poly.pdbx_seq_one_letter_code
_entity_poly.pdbx_strand_id
1 'polypeptide(L)'
;MGLVKEILGQTMVEALCCNISGWSSLPNRFCIKRQRTVSMLPTFSELKTMLQLPAPLSQSPPFTKLDELASNPLNVTLTIAGTVTIKNSKEMMLPTMHQQRGIVFQLVSTEIHSGTMETKLSNPVELEFLKQFKVGAESSTYKVEFEIDSDFGFPGAITVTNKYDKEIFLEGFSIEGVADIVCNSWVQPEKIHPEDRVFFSNKAYLPCYTPAGLKELRKEELRLLRGNGKGVRKRCERVYDYDVYNDLGNPDKGRENMRPILGTTEYPSPRRCRTGRPPSITDKKCESCVNPSGETYVPRDEVFEGMRKKALDVEKLKGTTRNLIPFIRTCITKCGDFKQISDVQQIYKRKHIHKMKPEKVASTRWSLLMNMSRIRNNVEEHFKFNTPRIINGASGWCMKDEELGRQALAGINPLSIKRLEAFPPLSDLDPSIYGPQKSALKEEHIISHLDGMSVQKAIAEKKLFILDYHDVYIPFLNGMNVQEDRKAYATRTILFLTPLGTLKPIAIELSLPEGESSKQVLTPPMDATSHWLWQIAKAHVCSNDAGVHQLVHHWLRTHACMEPFIVATHRQLSVMHPIFKLLKPHLKHTLQINALAREALINEGGIIESFFSPGKYSTQIISAAYKDWRFDMEALPADLIRRFVYFESHVRRVKSV
;
A
#
# COMPACT_ATOMS: atom_id res chain seq x y z
N MET A 1 -9.92 9.81 -6.67
CA MET A 1 -9.24 9.82 -5.36
C MET A 1 -9.61 10.97 -4.43
N GLY A 2 -10.12 12.14 -4.87
CA GLY A 2 -10.55 13.21 -3.94
C GLY A 2 -11.56 12.73 -2.89
N LEU A 3 -12.63 12.06 -3.32
CA LEU A 3 -13.66 11.52 -2.42
C LEU A 3 -13.12 10.43 -1.46
N VAL A 4 -12.22 9.55 -1.92
CA VAL A 4 -11.57 8.53 -1.07
C VAL A 4 -10.54 9.16 -0.12
N LYS A 5 -9.85 10.23 -0.57
CA LYS A 5 -8.91 11.06 0.21
C LYS A 5 -9.61 11.89 1.28
N GLU A 6 -10.92 12.06 1.17
CA GLU A 6 -11.71 12.86 2.10
C GLU A 6 -12.66 11.99 2.95
N ILE A 7 -13.03 10.78 2.48
CA ILE A 7 -13.71 9.75 3.28
C ILE A 7 -12.73 8.97 4.16
N LEU A 8 -11.49 8.72 3.70
CA LEU A 8 -10.44 8.05 4.49
C LEU A 8 -9.46 9.05 5.15
N GLY A 9 -9.52 10.33 4.79
CA GLY A 9 -8.56 11.34 5.23
C GLY A 9 -7.33 11.47 4.34
N GLN A 10 -6.81 12.70 4.26
CA GLN A 10 -5.73 13.10 3.33
C GLN A 10 -4.47 12.24 3.51
N THR A 11 -4.22 11.83 4.75
CA THR A 11 -3.09 11.05 5.22
C THR A 11 -3.24 9.54 5.02
N MET A 12 -4.45 8.96 5.00
CA MET A 12 -4.62 7.55 4.62
C MET A 12 -4.42 7.35 3.12
N VAL A 13 -4.86 8.28 2.27
CA VAL A 13 -4.58 8.18 0.83
C VAL A 13 -3.11 8.50 0.51
N GLU A 14 -2.46 9.37 1.27
CA GLU A 14 -1.00 9.55 1.24
C GLU A 14 -0.23 8.40 1.92
N ALA A 15 -0.91 7.50 2.63
CA ALA A 15 -0.37 6.22 3.11
C ALA A 15 -0.68 5.04 2.16
N LEU A 16 -1.76 5.14 1.36
CA LEU A 16 -2.13 4.25 0.25
C LEU A 16 -1.35 4.57 -1.03
N CYS A 17 -0.74 5.75 -1.13
CA CYS A 17 0.17 6.15 -2.20
C CYS A 17 1.57 6.28 -1.61
N CYS A 18 2.59 5.66 -2.22
CA CYS A 18 3.98 5.97 -1.89
C CYS A 18 4.20 7.48 -2.02
N ASN A 19 4.62 8.11 -0.93
CA ASN A 19 4.80 9.55 -0.86
C ASN A 19 6.02 9.96 -1.72
N ILE A 20 5.79 10.50 -2.91
CA ILE A 20 6.84 11.08 -3.78
C ILE A 20 7.16 12.55 -3.37
N SER A 21 6.53 13.08 -2.33
CA SER A 21 6.64 14.49 -1.94
C SER A 21 7.96 14.90 -1.26
N GLY A 22 8.95 14.01 -1.16
CA GLY A 22 10.26 14.32 -0.55
C GLY A 22 11.28 15.01 -1.46
N TRP A 23 10.98 15.24 -2.74
CA TRP A 23 11.95 15.77 -3.73
C TRP A 23 11.64 17.20 -4.22
N SER A 24 10.76 17.95 -3.54
CA SER A 24 10.35 19.29 -4.00
C SER A 24 10.88 20.45 -3.14
N SER A 25 12.08 20.33 -2.58
CA SER A 25 12.78 21.47 -1.95
C SER A 25 14.21 21.60 -2.48
N LEU A 26 14.34 21.99 -3.75
CA LEU A 26 15.55 22.64 -4.26
C LEU A 26 15.10 23.95 -4.95
N PRO A 27 15.70 25.10 -4.61
CA PRO A 27 15.24 26.39 -5.10
C PRO A 27 15.53 26.57 -6.60
N ASN A 28 14.52 27.12 -7.28
CA ASN A 28 14.55 27.59 -8.67
C ASN A 28 15.71 28.57 -8.93
N ARG A 29 16.85 28.06 -9.42
CA ARG A 29 17.79 28.82 -10.26
C ARG A 29 18.58 27.87 -11.14
N PHE A 30 18.10 27.57 -12.34
CA PHE A 30 18.99 27.44 -13.52
C PHE A 30 18.19 27.75 -14.78
N CYS A 31 18.55 28.88 -15.38
CA CYS A 31 18.07 29.37 -16.66
C CYS A 31 18.57 28.43 -17.76
N ILE A 32 17.66 27.89 -18.57
CA ILE A 32 17.99 27.01 -19.69
C ILE A 32 18.64 27.85 -20.80
N LYS A 33 19.96 27.73 -20.96
CA LYS A 33 20.64 27.98 -22.24
C LYS A 33 20.97 26.65 -22.91
N ARG A 34 20.75 26.67 -24.23
CA ARG A 34 20.88 25.60 -25.24
C ARG A 34 22.00 24.57 -25.03
N GLN A 35 21.65 23.34 -25.45
CA GLN A 35 22.52 22.26 -25.93
C GLN A 35 23.48 21.61 -24.93
N ARG A 36 23.11 20.41 -24.45
CA ARG A 36 23.87 19.15 -24.64
C ARG A 36 23.06 17.98 -24.07
N THR A 37 23.07 16.88 -24.81
CA THR A 37 22.50 15.58 -24.48
C THR A 37 23.00 15.11 -23.11
N VAL A 38 22.09 14.81 -22.18
CA VAL A 38 22.42 14.15 -20.90
C VAL A 38 21.72 12.80 -20.89
N SER A 39 22.50 11.73 -21.01
CA SER A 39 22.07 10.35 -20.81
C SER A 39 21.79 10.09 -19.34
N MET A 40 20.54 9.80 -18.99
CA MET A 40 20.12 9.38 -17.65
C MET A 40 19.94 7.86 -17.67
N LEU A 41 21.03 7.12 -17.45
CA LEU A 41 21.11 5.73 -16.94
C LEU A 41 22.57 5.23 -17.09
N PRO A 42 23.24 4.76 -16.02
CA PRO A 42 24.59 4.22 -16.14
C PRO A 42 24.60 2.88 -16.89
N THR A 43 25.57 2.69 -17.76
CA THR A 43 25.86 1.44 -18.48
C THR A 43 26.31 0.32 -17.52
N PHE A 44 26.26 -0.95 -17.96
CA PHE A 44 26.71 -2.11 -17.16
C PHE A 44 28.22 -2.03 -16.78
N SER A 45 29.00 -1.31 -17.59
CA SER A 45 30.39 -0.96 -17.30
C SER A 45 30.49 0.06 -16.15
N GLU A 46 29.65 1.09 -16.14
CA GLU A 46 29.57 2.08 -15.06
C GLU A 46 28.95 1.49 -13.78
N LEU A 47 28.03 0.54 -13.89
CA LEU A 47 27.57 -0.29 -12.76
C LEU A 47 28.71 -1.14 -12.20
N LYS A 48 29.66 -1.62 -13.01
CA LYS A 48 30.83 -2.36 -12.54
C LYS A 48 31.85 -1.44 -11.85
N THR A 49 31.92 -0.17 -12.24
CA THR A 49 32.72 0.86 -11.54
C THR A 49 32.02 1.38 -10.27
N MET A 50 30.67 1.44 -10.25
CA MET A 50 29.88 1.74 -9.05
C MET A 50 29.73 0.54 -8.10
N LEU A 51 29.94 -0.68 -8.60
CA LEU A 51 30.05 -1.95 -7.86
C LEU A 51 31.50 -2.41 -7.74
N GLN A 52 32.48 -1.53 -7.97
CA GLN A 52 33.78 -1.73 -7.35
C GLN A 52 33.52 -1.63 -5.85
N LEU A 53 33.33 -2.80 -5.23
CA LEU A 53 33.68 -3.00 -3.82
C LEU A 53 34.99 -2.22 -3.63
N PRO A 54 35.04 -1.24 -2.71
CA PRO A 54 36.30 -0.62 -2.42
C PRO A 54 37.30 -1.75 -2.17
N ALA A 55 38.44 -1.72 -2.87
CA ALA A 55 39.61 -2.49 -2.46
C ALA A 55 39.66 -2.40 -0.94
N PRO A 56 39.79 -3.55 -0.22
CA PRO A 56 39.42 -3.67 1.18
C PRO A 56 39.86 -2.40 1.88
N LEU A 57 38.87 -1.57 2.27
CA LEU A 57 39.15 -0.33 2.97
C LEU A 57 40.14 -0.73 4.04
N SER A 58 41.34 -0.14 3.94
CA SER A 58 42.48 -0.45 4.79
C SER A 58 41.95 -0.67 6.19
N GLN A 59 42.39 -1.77 6.80
CA GLN A 59 42.32 -2.03 8.22
C GLN A 59 41.93 -0.74 8.95
N SER A 60 40.72 -0.72 9.51
CA SER A 60 40.40 0.22 10.58
C SER A 60 41.65 0.33 11.47
N PRO A 61 42.01 1.53 11.96
CA PRO A 61 43.22 1.68 12.77
C PRO A 61 43.23 0.54 13.79
N PRO A 62 44.37 -0.16 13.99
CA PRO A 62 44.40 -1.34 14.85
C PRO A 62 43.73 -0.94 16.16
N PHE A 63 42.58 -1.56 16.45
CA PHE A 63 41.78 -1.21 17.61
C PHE A 63 42.50 -1.81 18.82
N THR A 64 43.52 -1.09 19.27
CA THR A 64 44.45 -1.49 20.32
C THR A 64 43.73 -1.90 21.61
N LYS A 65 42.53 -1.38 21.90
CA LYS A 65 41.89 -1.63 23.19
C LYS A 65 41.35 -3.05 23.44
N LEU A 66 40.94 -3.81 22.42
CA LEU A 66 40.52 -5.22 22.60
C LEU A 66 41.61 -6.20 22.18
N ASP A 67 42.39 -5.87 21.15
CA ASP A 67 43.50 -6.71 20.69
C ASP A 67 44.71 -6.70 21.66
N GLU A 68 44.94 -5.62 22.43
CA GLU A 68 45.98 -5.61 23.50
C GLU A 68 45.55 -6.41 24.76
N LEU A 69 44.27 -6.73 24.93
CA LEU A 69 43.77 -7.48 26.09
C LEU A 69 43.79 -9.00 25.88
N ALA A 70 43.88 -9.47 24.62
CA ALA A 70 43.92 -10.89 24.28
C ALA A 70 45.25 -11.59 24.62
N SER A 71 46.27 -10.85 25.07
CA SER A 71 47.62 -11.38 25.35
C SER A 71 47.91 -11.70 26.83
N ASN A 72 46.91 -11.74 27.72
CA ASN A 72 47.12 -12.06 29.14
C ASN A 72 46.37 -13.34 29.57
N PRO A 73 47.06 -14.39 30.07
CA PRO A 73 46.48 -15.70 30.37
C PRO A 73 45.82 -15.79 31.76
N LEU A 74 45.15 -14.72 32.19
CA LEU A 74 44.35 -14.71 33.42
C LEU A 74 42.88 -14.56 33.03
N ASN A 75 41.98 -15.35 33.63
CA ASN A 75 40.53 -15.16 33.55
C ASN A 75 40.15 -13.81 34.18
N VAL A 76 40.38 -12.73 33.44
CA VAL A 76 40.03 -11.37 33.85
C VAL A 76 38.63 -11.09 33.34
N THR A 77 37.74 -10.68 34.24
CA THR A 77 36.44 -10.11 33.89
C THR A 77 36.64 -8.65 33.44
N LEU A 78 36.10 -8.33 32.28
CA LEU A 78 36.12 -7.00 31.67
C LEU A 78 34.72 -6.37 31.78
N THR A 79 34.69 -5.06 32.04
CA THR A 79 33.44 -4.29 32.04
C THR A 79 33.27 -3.56 30.71
N ILE A 80 32.14 -3.78 30.04
CA ILE A 80 31.76 -3.08 28.82
C ILE A 80 30.57 -2.15 29.10
N ALA A 81 30.73 -0.87 28.81
CA ALA A 81 29.64 0.10 28.88
C ALA A 81 28.77 0.05 27.62
N GLY A 82 27.46 0.15 27.83
CA GLY A 82 26.45 0.23 26.80
C GLY A 82 25.41 1.29 27.11
N THR A 83 24.74 1.75 26.07
CA THR A 83 23.70 2.76 26.14
C THR A 83 22.45 2.23 25.45
N VAL A 84 21.33 2.18 26.19
CA VAL A 84 20.03 1.74 25.66
C VAL A 84 19.09 2.92 25.49
N THR A 85 18.38 2.95 24.36
CA THR A 85 17.37 3.98 24.07
C THR A 85 15.97 3.36 24.02
N ILE A 86 15.09 3.86 24.88
CA ILE A 86 13.72 3.42 25.04
C ILE A 86 12.79 4.58 24.70
N LYS A 87 11.76 4.33 23.90
CA LYS A 87 10.77 5.36 23.55
C LYS A 87 9.78 5.57 24.69
N ASN A 88 9.51 6.83 25.00
CA ASN A 88 8.60 7.22 26.05
C ASN A 88 7.15 7.11 25.57
N SER A 89 6.32 6.42 26.34
CA SER A 89 4.88 6.27 26.08
C SER A 89 4.05 6.90 27.20
N LYS A 90 2.84 7.35 26.87
CA LYS A 90 1.91 7.90 27.89
C LYS A 90 1.51 6.86 28.94
N GLU A 91 1.56 5.58 28.59
CA GLU A 91 1.21 4.46 29.48
C GLU A 91 2.26 4.25 30.57
N MET A 92 3.51 4.68 30.33
CA MET A 92 4.62 4.64 31.29
C MET A 92 4.48 5.69 32.42
N MET A 93 3.49 6.58 32.33
CA MET A 93 3.20 7.61 33.34
C MET A 93 2.22 7.12 34.44
N LEU A 94 1.72 5.87 34.34
CA LEU A 94 0.74 5.33 35.30
C LEU A 94 1.43 4.85 36.59
N PRO A 95 0.96 5.28 37.78
CA PRO A 95 1.59 4.95 39.07
C PRO A 95 1.75 3.45 39.34
N THR A 96 0.88 2.62 38.75
CA THR A 96 0.87 1.16 38.88
C THR A 96 2.09 0.46 38.26
N MET A 97 2.86 1.14 37.41
CA MET A 97 4.07 0.59 36.79
C MET A 97 5.30 0.61 37.72
N HIS A 98 5.28 1.41 38.79
CA HIS A 98 6.45 1.61 39.66
C HIS A 98 6.69 0.51 40.71
N GLN A 99 5.80 -0.49 40.82
CA GLN A 99 5.94 -1.63 41.73
C GLN A 99 6.66 -2.85 41.10
N GLN A 100 7.24 -2.70 39.90
CA GLN A 100 7.64 -3.82 39.03
C GLN A 100 9.15 -3.88 38.74
N ARG A 101 9.63 -5.10 38.49
CA ARG A 101 11.01 -5.48 38.17
C ARG A 101 11.41 -4.97 36.77
N GLY A 102 12.71 -4.70 36.56
CA GLY A 102 13.26 -3.99 35.41
C GLY A 102 13.30 -4.77 34.10
N ILE A 103 13.98 -4.20 33.09
CA ILE A 103 14.32 -4.93 31.85
C ILE A 103 15.67 -5.62 32.08
N VAL A 104 15.76 -6.90 31.73
CA VAL A 104 17.02 -7.64 31.76
C VAL A 104 17.63 -7.69 30.38
N PHE A 105 18.94 -7.43 30.32
CA PHE A 105 19.76 -7.49 29.11
C PHE A 105 20.90 -8.50 29.30
N GLN A 106 21.19 -9.29 28.27
CA GLN A 106 22.44 -10.07 28.19
C GLN A 106 23.08 -9.93 26.82
N LEU A 107 24.39 -9.73 26.80
CA LEU A 107 25.16 -9.76 25.57
C LEU A 107 25.36 -11.20 25.12
N VAL A 108 25.31 -11.39 23.81
CA VAL A 108 25.55 -12.66 23.14
C VAL A 108 26.79 -12.54 22.27
N SER A 109 27.75 -13.43 22.49
CA SER A 109 28.97 -13.48 21.67
C SER A 109 28.73 -14.04 20.27
N THR A 110 29.59 -13.63 19.32
CA THR A 110 29.76 -14.29 18.02
C THR A 110 30.42 -15.67 18.12
N GLU A 111 31.04 -15.97 19.26
CA GLU A 111 31.80 -17.19 19.53
C GLU A 111 31.02 -18.17 20.43
N ILE A 112 31.54 -19.40 20.51
CA ILE A 112 31.02 -20.48 21.34
C ILE A 112 32.10 -20.95 22.31
N HIS A 113 31.71 -21.55 23.43
CA HIS A 113 32.64 -22.24 24.31
C HIS A 113 33.24 -23.45 23.60
N SER A 114 34.57 -23.56 23.59
CA SER A 114 35.31 -24.62 22.90
C SER A 114 35.02 -26.03 23.42
N GLY A 115 34.51 -26.16 24.67
CA GLY A 115 34.16 -27.43 25.30
C GLY A 115 32.70 -27.84 25.21
N THR A 116 31.75 -26.91 25.44
CA THR A 116 30.31 -27.21 25.49
C THR A 116 29.59 -26.97 24.16
N MET A 117 30.22 -26.27 23.22
CA MET A 117 29.61 -25.79 21.97
C MET A 117 28.44 -24.83 22.20
N GLU A 118 28.26 -24.32 23.44
CA GLU A 118 27.24 -23.35 23.79
C GLU A 118 27.70 -21.93 23.48
N THR A 119 26.76 -21.03 23.17
CA THR A 119 27.04 -19.62 22.95
C THR A 119 27.51 -18.94 24.23
N LYS A 120 28.57 -18.13 24.16
CA LYS A 120 29.03 -17.33 25.30
C LYS A 120 28.05 -16.20 25.60
N LEU A 121 27.63 -16.05 26.85
CA LEU A 121 26.68 -15.03 27.33
C LEU A 121 27.30 -14.20 28.46
N SER A 122 26.96 -12.91 28.53
CA SER A 122 27.36 -12.07 29.67
C SER A 122 26.50 -12.37 30.91
N ASN A 123 26.94 -11.87 32.06
CA ASN A 123 26.06 -11.76 33.22
C ASN A 123 24.82 -10.90 32.85
N PRO A 124 23.61 -11.26 33.33
CA PRO A 124 22.41 -10.46 33.10
C PRO A 124 22.45 -9.13 33.85
N VAL A 125 22.08 -8.06 33.15
CA VAL A 125 22.02 -6.70 33.68
C VAL A 125 20.57 -6.25 33.74
N GLU A 126 20.09 -5.89 34.94
CA GLU A 126 18.72 -5.40 35.14
C GLU A 126 18.69 -3.87 35.18
N LEU A 127 17.87 -3.26 34.33
CA LEU A 127 17.65 -1.82 34.26
C LEU A 127 16.22 -1.47 34.68
N GLU A 128 16.09 -0.78 35.82
CA GLU A 128 14.82 -0.24 36.32
C GLU A 128 14.59 1.19 35.80
N PHE A 129 14.48 1.34 34.48
CA PHE A 129 14.48 2.65 33.83
C PHE A 129 13.31 3.57 34.28
N LEU A 130 12.19 3.01 34.74
CA LEU A 130 11.04 3.77 35.23
C LEU A 130 11.34 4.58 36.49
N LYS A 131 12.35 4.21 37.28
CA LYS A 131 12.81 5.00 38.44
C LYS A 131 13.54 6.29 38.01
N GLN A 132 14.07 6.31 36.79
CA GLN A 132 14.89 7.38 36.23
C GLN A 132 14.18 8.10 35.07
N PHE A 133 12.89 7.87 34.91
CA PHE A 133 12.10 8.37 33.80
C PHE A 133 11.97 9.91 33.83
N LYS A 134 12.29 10.58 32.72
CA LYS A 134 12.18 12.03 32.57
C LYS A 134 10.96 12.39 31.74
N VAL A 135 10.05 13.17 32.32
CA VAL A 135 8.81 13.64 31.67
C VAL A 135 9.15 14.67 30.59
N GLY A 136 8.62 14.49 29.37
CA GLY A 136 8.66 15.49 28.29
C GLY A 136 9.54 15.15 27.08
N ALA A 137 10.44 14.16 27.17
CA ALA A 137 11.23 13.69 26.03
C ALA A 137 10.49 12.60 25.24
N GLU A 138 10.71 12.51 23.91
CA GLU A 138 10.13 11.45 23.06
C GLU A 138 10.76 10.07 23.33
N SER A 139 12.06 10.04 23.65
CA SER A 139 12.79 8.86 24.08
C SER A 139 13.73 9.18 25.24
N SER A 140 14.19 8.15 25.93
CA SER A 140 15.11 8.25 27.07
C SER A 140 16.23 7.23 26.94
N THR A 141 17.41 7.67 27.35
CA THR A 141 18.66 6.96 27.14
C THR A 141 19.27 6.63 28.50
N TYR A 142 19.68 5.38 28.68
CA TYR A 142 20.18 4.83 29.94
C TYR A 142 21.51 4.12 29.74
N LYS A 143 22.43 4.30 30.69
CA LYS A 143 23.70 3.59 30.71
C LYS A 143 23.54 2.25 31.42
N VAL A 144 24.20 1.22 30.91
CA VAL A 144 24.29 -0.12 31.47
C VAL A 144 25.71 -0.64 31.32
N GLU A 145 26.17 -1.47 32.24
CA GLU A 145 27.52 -2.03 32.25
C GLU A 145 27.43 -3.55 32.32
N PHE A 146 28.13 -4.24 31.43
CA PHE A 146 28.17 -5.70 31.39
C PHE A 146 29.53 -6.21 31.83
N GLU A 147 29.51 -7.26 32.63
CA GLU A 147 30.70 -8.06 32.92
C GLU A 147 30.78 -9.22 31.93
N ILE A 148 31.92 -9.32 31.25
CA ILE A 148 32.23 -10.38 30.30
C ILE A 148 33.61 -10.94 30.58
N ASP A 149 33.85 -12.20 30.21
CA ASP A 149 35.20 -12.78 30.31
C ASP A 149 36.13 -12.20 29.24
N SER A 150 37.44 -12.15 29.52
CA SER A 150 38.44 -11.68 28.56
C SER A 150 38.43 -12.44 27.22
N ASP A 151 38.00 -13.70 27.20
CA ASP A 151 37.87 -14.52 26.00
C ASP A 151 36.45 -14.48 25.39
N PHE A 152 35.57 -13.57 25.85
CA PHE A 152 34.17 -13.50 25.41
C PHE A 152 34.01 -13.34 23.89
N GLY A 153 34.99 -12.75 23.21
CA GLY A 153 34.91 -12.43 21.78
C GLY A 153 34.03 -11.21 21.51
N PHE A 154 33.45 -11.12 20.31
CA PHE A 154 32.70 -9.94 19.87
C PHE A 154 31.21 -10.03 20.24
N PRO A 155 30.59 -9.00 20.86
CA PRO A 155 29.14 -8.91 21.07
C PRO A 155 28.37 -8.84 19.74
N GLY A 156 27.71 -9.94 19.37
CA GLY A 156 27.00 -10.08 18.10
C GLY A 156 25.50 -9.79 18.18
N ALA A 157 24.89 -9.99 19.36
CA ALA A 157 23.49 -9.76 19.64
C ALA A 157 23.26 -9.42 21.13
N ILE A 158 22.04 -9.05 21.46
CA ILE A 158 21.56 -8.82 22.82
C ILE A 158 20.21 -9.53 23.01
N THR A 159 20.05 -10.25 24.12
CA THR A 159 18.75 -10.76 24.56
C THR A 159 18.12 -9.78 25.54
N VAL A 160 16.79 -9.68 25.48
CA VAL A 160 16.01 -8.71 26.25
C VAL A 160 14.79 -9.40 26.84
N THR A 161 14.68 -9.35 28.16
CA THR A 161 13.52 -9.85 28.92
C THR A 161 12.83 -8.67 29.58
N ASN A 162 11.55 -8.46 29.28
CA ASN A 162 10.77 -7.38 29.89
C ASN A 162 9.96 -7.93 31.07
N LYS A 163 10.41 -7.65 32.30
CA LYS A 163 9.71 -8.06 33.54
C LYS A 163 8.58 -7.11 33.94
N TYR A 164 8.34 -6.03 33.19
CA TYR A 164 7.16 -5.17 33.37
C TYR A 164 5.90 -5.83 32.80
N ASP A 165 4.73 -5.45 33.32
CA ASP A 165 3.42 -5.95 32.86
C ASP A 165 2.94 -5.29 31.55
N LYS A 166 3.68 -4.30 31.04
CA LYS A 166 3.35 -3.58 29.81
C LYS A 166 4.47 -3.72 28.79
N GLU A 167 4.09 -3.71 27.52
CA GLU A 167 5.06 -3.69 26.43
C GLU A 167 5.81 -2.37 26.39
N ILE A 168 7.08 -2.43 26.03
CA ILE A 168 7.98 -1.28 25.90
C ILE A 168 8.45 -1.20 24.45
N PHE A 169 8.78 0.00 23.96
CA PHE A 169 9.35 0.15 22.63
C PHE A 169 10.84 0.45 22.73
N LEU A 170 11.65 -0.49 22.24
CA LEU A 170 13.10 -0.40 22.24
C LEU A 170 13.57 0.19 20.90
N GLU A 171 14.21 1.35 20.92
CA GLU A 171 14.70 2.02 19.71
C GLU A 171 16.03 1.40 19.25
N GLY A 172 16.96 1.24 20.18
CA GLY A 172 18.25 0.64 19.90
C GLY A 172 19.14 0.51 21.13
N PHE A 173 20.30 -0.09 20.90
CA PHE A 173 21.35 -0.31 21.87
C PHE A 173 22.70 0.01 21.23
N SER A 174 23.54 0.78 21.90
CA SER A 174 24.90 1.10 21.45
C SER A 174 25.90 0.59 22.48
N ILE A 175 26.79 -0.29 22.06
CA ILE A 175 27.89 -0.81 22.89
C ILE A 175 29.11 0.06 22.60
N GLU A 176 29.60 0.78 23.62
CA GLU A 176 30.59 1.84 23.44
C GLU A 176 31.85 1.32 22.75
N GLY A 177 32.14 1.86 21.55
CA GLY A 177 33.33 1.48 20.77
C GLY A 177 33.27 0.11 20.09
N VAL A 178 32.14 -0.60 20.15
CA VAL A 178 32.04 -2.00 19.68
C VAL A 178 30.97 -2.18 18.60
N ALA A 179 29.69 -1.93 18.91
CA ALA A 179 28.60 -2.24 17.98
C ALA A 179 27.32 -1.46 18.27
N ASP A 180 26.60 -1.10 17.21
CA ASP A 180 25.24 -0.60 17.28
C ASP A 180 24.22 -1.68 16.89
N ILE A 181 23.16 -1.76 17.68
CA ILE A 181 22.04 -2.68 17.54
C ILE A 181 20.78 -1.84 17.33
N VAL A 182 20.24 -1.88 16.11
CA VAL A 182 19.02 -1.14 15.76
C VAL A 182 17.82 -2.05 16.00
N CYS A 183 17.01 -1.75 17.02
CA CYS A 183 15.90 -2.58 17.46
C CYS A 183 14.59 -2.16 16.77
N ASN A 184 14.12 -0.94 17.05
CA ASN A 184 12.83 -0.39 16.60
C ASN A 184 11.68 -1.39 16.70
N SER A 185 11.45 -1.95 17.89
CA SER A 185 10.45 -3.00 18.11
C SER A 185 9.83 -2.93 19.50
N TRP A 186 8.59 -3.40 19.59
CA TRP A 186 7.91 -3.59 20.87
C TRP A 186 8.39 -4.87 21.55
N VAL A 187 8.84 -4.78 22.79
CA VAL A 187 9.21 -5.92 23.65
C VAL A 187 8.05 -6.24 24.59
N GLN A 188 7.46 -7.41 24.42
CA GLN A 188 6.30 -7.87 25.20
C GLN A 188 6.73 -8.27 26.62
N PRO A 189 5.83 -8.15 27.61
CA PRO A 189 6.02 -8.73 28.94
C PRO A 189 6.38 -10.21 28.88
N GLU A 190 7.30 -10.65 29.73
CA GLU A 190 7.71 -12.06 29.88
C GLU A 190 6.49 -12.98 30.16
N LYS A 191 5.53 -12.50 30.94
CA LYS A 191 4.27 -13.22 31.23
C LYS A 191 3.44 -13.53 29.97
N ILE A 192 3.64 -12.78 28.91
CA ILE A 192 2.93 -12.92 27.63
C ILE A 192 3.82 -13.64 26.60
N HIS A 193 5.12 -13.35 26.61
CA HIS A 193 6.12 -13.93 25.72
C HIS A 193 7.31 -14.39 26.56
N PRO A 194 7.31 -15.66 27.04
CA PRO A 194 8.34 -16.17 27.93
C PRO A 194 9.72 -16.29 27.29
N GLU A 195 9.79 -16.42 25.96
CA GLU A 195 11.08 -16.47 25.27
C GLU A 195 11.72 -15.07 25.20
N ASP A 196 13.03 -15.01 25.39
CA ASP A 196 13.77 -13.76 25.31
C ASP A 196 13.73 -13.16 23.91
N ARG A 197 13.60 -11.83 23.84
CA ARG A 197 13.67 -11.09 22.59
C ARG A 197 15.12 -10.90 22.20
N VAL A 198 15.48 -11.33 21.00
CA VAL A 198 16.84 -11.16 20.46
C VAL A 198 16.91 -9.98 19.49
N PHE A 199 17.97 -9.18 19.61
CA PHE A 199 18.33 -8.13 18.66
C PHE A 199 19.78 -8.29 18.21
N PHE A 200 20.01 -8.25 16.90
CA PHE A 200 21.33 -8.48 16.32
C PHE A 200 22.04 -7.16 16.00
N SER A 201 23.36 -7.15 16.09
CA SER A 201 24.20 -6.06 15.58
C SER A 201 23.89 -5.73 14.12
N ASN A 202 24.19 -4.51 13.70
CA ASN A 202 23.84 -4.06 12.36
C ASN A 202 24.68 -4.73 11.22
N LYS A 203 25.63 -5.61 11.56
CA LYS A 203 26.41 -6.38 10.58
C LYS A 203 25.50 -7.31 9.76
N ALA A 204 25.81 -7.47 8.48
CA ALA A 204 25.05 -8.30 7.55
C ALA A 204 25.73 -9.65 7.33
N TYR A 205 24.97 -10.74 7.37
CA TYR A 205 25.47 -12.10 7.19
C TYR A 205 24.53 -12.94 6.31
N LEU A 206 25.10 -13.57 5.29
CA LEU A 206 24.45 -14.73 4.66
C LEU A 206 24.39 -15.90 5.65
N PRO A 207 23.47 -16.87 5.49
CA PRO A 207 23.36 -18.00 6.40
C PRO A 207 24.68 -18.73 6.66
N CYS A 208 25.45 -19.02 5.61
CA CYS A 208 26.75 -19.69 5.68
C CYS A 208 27.85 -18.90 6.42
N TYR A 209 27.74 -17.56 6.46
CA TYR A 209 28.68 -16.68 7.13
C TYR A 209 28.18 -16.21 8.51
N THR A 210 27.09 -16.78 9.02
CA THR A 210 26.61 -16.46 10.37
C THR A 210 27.63 -16.96 11.39
N PRO A 211 28.15 -16.10 12.30
CA PRO A 211 29.05 -16.53 13.36
C PRO A 211 28.45 -17.64 14.22
N ALA A 212 29.29 -18.56 14.69
CA ALA A 212 28.85 -19.78 15.37
C ALA A 212 27.90 -19.50 16.55
N GLY A 213 28.24 -18.52 17.39
CA GLY A 213 27.43 -18.13 18.56
C GLY A 213 26.04 -17.58 18.21
N LEU A 214 25.83 -17.11 16.98
CA LEU A 214 24.57 -16.52 16.53
C LEU A 214 23.68 -17.47 15.70
N LYS A 215 24.17 -18.66 15.35
CA LYS A 215 23.46 -19.57 14.43
C LYS A 215 22.11 -20.04 14.97
N GLU A 216 22.07 -20.48 16.23
CA GLU A 216 20.83 -20.95 16.83
C GLU A 216 19.83 -19.80 17.05
N LEU A 217 20.29 -18.64 17.53
CA LEU A 217 19.44 -17.46 17.67
C LEU A 217 18.84 -16.99 16.33
N ARG A 218 19.63 -17.03 15.24
CA ARG A 218 19.15 -16.73 13.90
C ARG A 218 18.00 -17.66 13.48
N LYS A 219 18.15 -18.95 13.75
CA LYS A 219 17.17 -19.99 13.42
C LYS A 219 15.90 -19.86 14.28
N GLU A 220 16.09 -19.58 15.56
CA GLU A 220 15.03 -19.47 16.55
C GLU A 220 14.16 -18.24 16.33
N GLU A 221 14.74 -17.05 16.10
CA GLU A 221 13.97 -15.85 15.76
C GLU A 221 13.12 -16.09 14.49
N LEU A 222 13.66 -16.74 13.47
CA LEU A 222 12.89 -17.11 12.27
C LEU A 222 11.79 -18.14 12.57
N ARG A 223 11.99 -19.04 13.54
CA ARG A 223 10.96 -19.99 13.98
C ARG A 223 9.80 -19.24 14.64
N LEU A 224 10.11 -18.32 15.55
CA LEU A 224 9.13 -17.48 16.25
C LEU A 224 8.33 -16.60 15.28
N LEU A 225 9.00 -15.94 14.33
CA LEU A 225 8.36 -15.11 13.30
C LEU A 225 7.44 -15.91 12.36
N ARG A 226 7.73 -17.21 12.13
CA ARG A 226 6.87 -18.09 11.32
C ARG A 226 5.64 -18.58 12.08
N GLY A 227 5.74 -18.74 13.39
CA GLY A 227 4.72 -19.38 14.22
C GLY A 227 4.41 -20.82 13.78
N ASN A 228 3.22 -21.29 14.14
CA ASN A 228 2.80 -22.69 13.92
C ASN A 228 1.57 -22.85 12.99
N GLY A 229 1.11 -21.75 12.38
CA GLY A 229 -0.07 -21.73 11.49
C GLY A 229 -1.42 -21.94 12.17
N LYS A 230 -1.48 -22.00 13.50
CA LYS A 230 -2.70 -22.28 14.27
C LYS A 230 -3.09 -21.13 15.18
N GLY A 231 -4.32 -21.14 15.69
CA GLY A 231 -4.82 -20.19 16.68
C GLY A 231 -5.16 -18.80 16.14
N VAL A 232 -5.87 -18.03 16.97
CA VAL A 232 -6.19 -16.62 16.73
C VAL A 232 -4.96 -15.79 17.04
N ARG A 233 -4.60 -14.87 16.14
CA ARG A 233 -3.47 -13.97 16.36
C ARG A 233 -3.79 -12.89 17.37
N LYS A 234 -2.87 -12.65 18.30
CA LYS A 234 -3.01 -11.62 19.35
C LYS A 234 -2.24 -10.37 18.96
N ARG A 235 -2.73 -9.19 19.35
CA ARG A 235 -2.13 -7.89 19.02
C ARG A 235 -0.63 -7.78 19.31
N CYS A 236 -0.15 -8.41 20.38
CA CYS A 236 1.25 -8.40 20.80
C CYS A 236 2.16 -9.36 20.00
N GLU A 237 1.60 -10.28 19.20
CA GLU A 237 2.38 -11.28 18.48
C GLU A 237 3.07 -10.69 17.24
N ARG A 238 4.22 -11.27 16.90
CA ARG A 238 5.04 -10.92 15.72
C ARG A 238 5.03 -12.04 14.67
N VAL A 239 3.92 -12.78 14.56
CA VAL A 239 3.82 -13.96 13.69
C VAL A 239 3.34 -13.56 12.29
N TYR A 240 4.17 -13.82 11.30
CA TYR A 240 3.89 -13.60 9.88
C TYR A 240 3.48 -14.92 9.25
N ASP A 241 2.27 -15.01 8.71
CA ASP A 241 1.80 -16.21 8.00
C ASP A 241 0.75 -15.86 6.94
N TYR A 242 0.42 -16.81 6.07
CA TYR A 242 -0.46 -16.61 4.93
C TYR A 242 -1.88 -17.11 5.18
N ASP A 243 -2.84 -16.45 4.56
CA ASP A 243 -4.21 -16.94 4.44
C ASP A 243 -4.87 -16.36 3.18
N VAL A 244 -6.02 -16.89 2.80
CA VAL A 244 -6.83 -16.43 1.65
C VAL A 244 -7.70 -15.24 2.05
N TYR A 245 -8.24 -14.50 1.07
CA TYR A 245 -9.23 -13.44 1.34
C TYR A 245 -10.61 -14.06 1.54
N ASN A 246 -10.81 -14.70 2.70
CA ASN A 246 -12.09 -15.23 3.18
C ASN A 246 -12.72 -14.34 4.26
N ASP A 247 -12.20 -13.12 4.47
CA ASP A 247 -12.60 -12.17 5.49
C ASP A 247 -13.30 -10.91 4.93
N LEU A 248 -13.65 -10.92 3.64
CA LEU A 248 -14.29 -9.77 2.97
C LEU A 248 -15.82 -9.83 3.00
N GLY A 249 -16.41 -11.02 3.06
CA GLY A 249 -17.86 -11.22 3.13
C GLY A 249 -18.39 -11.25 4.57
N ASN A 250 -19.71 -11.12 4.71
CA ASN A 250 -20.40 -11.31 6.00
C ASN A 250 -21.63 -12.21 5.83
N PRO A 251 -21.43 -13.54 5.61
CA PRO A 251 -22.53 -14.49 5.41
C PRO A 251 -23.52 -14.54 6.58
N ASP A 252 -23.09 -14.22 7.80
CA ASP A 252 -23.92 -14.23 9.01
C ASP A 252 -25.02 -13.15 8.97
N LYS A 253 -24.90 -12.12 8.11
CA LYS A 253 -25.94 -11.11 7.88
C LYS A 253 -26.99 -11.51 6.85
N GLY A 254 -26.70 -12.49 5.97
CA GLY A 254 -27.58 -12.86 4.86
C GLY A 254 -26.83 -13.20 3.58
N ARG A 255 -27.53 -13.84 2.63
CA ARG A 255 -26.96 -14.33 1.36
C ARG A 255 -26.39 -13.21 0.48
N GLU A 256 -27.01 -12.04 0.52
CA GLU A 256 -26.60 -10.84 -0.21
C GLU A 256 -25.25 -10.26 0.26
N ASN A 257 -24.84 -10.60 1.49
CA ASN A 257 -23.58 -10.17 2.10
C ASN A 257 -22.46 -11.21 1.90
N MET A 258 -22.72 -12.30 1.20
CA MET A 258 -21.69 -13.28 0.86
C MET A 258 -20.79 -12.73 -0.25
N ARG A 259 -19.49 -13.04 -0.18
CA ARG A 259 -18.51 -12.72 -1.22
C ARG A 259 -17.68 -13.97 -1.52
N PRO A 260 -17.21 -14.15 -2.77
CA PRO A 260 -16.35 -15.28 -3.10
C PRO A 260 -15.04 -15.21 -2.34
N ILE A 261 -14.52 -16.37 -1.94
CA ILE A 261 -13.21 -16.48 -1.28
C ILE A 261 -12.11 -16.35 -2.34
N LEU A 262 -11.30 -15.28 -2.25
CA LEU A 262 -10.20 -15.06 -3.19
C LEU A 262 -8.92 -15.73 -2.71
N GLY A 263 -8.16 -16.31 -3.64
CA GLY A 263 -6.99 -17.16 -3.38
C GLY A 263 -7.26 -18.65 -3.60
N THR A 264 -8.43 -19.00 -4.15
CA THR A 264 -8.81 -20.36 -4.56
C THR A 264 -8.45 -20.61 -6.03
N THR A 265 -8.63 -21.84 -6.52
CA THR A 265 -8.43 -22.16 -7.94
C THR A 265 -9.43 -21.43 -8.85
N GLU A 266 -10.68 -21.30 -8.41
CA GLU A 266 -11.75 -20.61 -9.16
C GLU A 266 -11.55 -19.09 -9.15
N TYR A 267 -11.23 -18.53 -7.98
CA TYR A 267 -10.95 -17.12 -7.76
C TYR A 267 -9.50 -16.93 -7.31
N PRO A 268 -8.51 -17.00 -8.21
CA PRO A 268 -7.11 -16.81 -7.85
C PRO A 268 -6.87 -15.38 -7.38
N SER A 269 -5.98 -15.22 -6.40
CA SER A 269 -5.57 -13.94 -5.81
C SER A 269 -4.28 -14.13 -5.00
N PRO A 270 -3.48 -13.08 -4.78
CA PRO A 270 -2.41 -13.11 -3.79
C PRO A 270 -2.92 -13.57 -2.41
N ARG A 271 -2.01 -14.07 -1.57
CA ARG A 271 -2.30 -14.35 -0.16
C ARG A 271 -2.21 -13.07 0.67
N ARG A 272 -2.96 -13.03 1.76
CA ARG A 272 -2.90 -11.96 2.78
C ARG A 272 -2.26 -12.45 4.07
N CYS A 273 -1.98 -11.55 5.00
CA CYS A 273 -1.51 -11.88 6.34
C CYS A 273 -2.61 -12.60 7.14
N ARG A 274 -2.28 -13.79 7.67
CA ARG A 274 -3.18 -14.61 8.49
C ARG A 274 -3.55 -13.91 9.79
N THR A 275 -4.82 -13.97 10.15
CA THR A 275 -5.39 -13.42 11.39
C THR A 275 -5.94 -14.53 12.28
N GLY A 276 -6.48 -15.59 11.66
CA GLY A 276 -6.90 -16.80 12.35
C GLY A 276 -8.09 -16.62 13.29
N ARG A 277 -8.94 -15.60 13.07
CA ARG A 277 -10.21 -15.47 13.80
C ARG A 277 -11.08 -16.70 13.51
N PRO A 278 -12.03 -17.01 14.41
CA PRO A 278 -12.94 -18.13 14.21
C PRO A 278 -13.70 -18.01 12.88
N PRO A 279 -14.16 -19.14 12.31
CA PRO A 279 -15.06 -19.10 11.16
C PRO A 279 -16.36 -18.36 11.46
N SER A 280 -17.03 -17.92 10.41
CA SER A 280 -18.40 -17.41 10.48
C SER A 280 -19.37 -18.51 10.94
N ILE A 281 -20.52 -18.12 11.49
CA ILE A 281 -21.56 -19.06 11.95
C ILE A 281 -22.20 -19.76 10.74
N THR A 282 -22.52 -18.99 9.70
CA THR A 282 -23.23 -19.47 8.50
C THR A 282 -22.34 -20.19 7.50
N ASP A 283 -21.09 -19.78 7.32
CA ASP A 283 -20.12 -20.43 6.42
C ASP A 283 -18.77 -20.65 7.12
N LYS A 284 -18.47 -21.92 7.41
CA LYS A 284 -17.23 -22.36 8.07
C LYS A 284 -15.95 -22.09 7.25
N LYS A 285 -16.08 -21.77 5.96
CA LYS A 285 -14.93 -21.39 5.11
C LYS A 285 -14.60 -19.90 5.20
N CYS A 286 -15.57 -19.07 5.60
CA CYS A 286 -15.39 -17.64 5.77
C CYS A 286 -14.89 -17.32 7.18
N GLU A 287 -13.96 -16.38 7.31
CA GLU A 287 -13.48 -15.90 8.60
C GLU A 287 -14.51 -14.90 9.18
N SER A 288 -14.79 -14.99 10.47
CA SER A 288 -15.71 -14.05 11.14
C SER A 288 -15.22 -12.59 11.04
N CYS A 289 -16.18 -11.67 11.05
CA CYS A 289 -15.88 -10.23 11.06
C CYS A 289 -15.13 -9.82 12.32
N VAL A 290 -14.37 -8.74 12.22
CA VAL A 290 -13.68 -8.16 13.38
C VAL A 290 -14.70 -7.63 14.38
N ASN A 291 -14.46 -7.92 15.66
CA ASN A 291 -15.26 -7.39 16.77
C ASN A 291 -15.35 -5.87 16.67
N PRO A 292 -16.51 -5.24 16.98
CA PRO A 292 -16.69 -3.79 16.84
C PRO A 292 -15.68 -2.90 17.59
N SER A 293 -15.01 -3.44 18.62
CA SER A 293 -13.97 -2.77 19.42
C SER A 293 -12.55 -3.22 19.08
N GLY A 294 -12.37 -4.17 18.16
CA GLY A 294 -11.08 -4.74 17.78
C GLY A 294 -10.54 -4.19 16.47
N GLU A 295 -9.27 -4.45 16.22
CA GLU A 295 -8.59 -4.18 14.95
C GLU A 295 -8.14 -5.52 14.34
N THR A 296 -8.13 -5.59 13.01
CA THR A 296 -7.56 -6.71 12.26
C THR A 296 -6.10 -6.84 12.63
N TYR A 297 -5.72 -8.04 13.04
CA TYR A 297 -4.34 -8.33 13.41
C TYR A 297 -3.39 -8.07 12.24
N VAL A 298 -2.29 -7.41 12.58
CA VAL A 298 -1.01 -7.47 11.86
C VAL A 298 0.11 -7.69 12.89
N PRO A 299 1.26 -8.23 12.50
CA PRO A 299 2.41 -8.37 13.39
C PRO A 299 2.73 -7.07 14.12
N ARG A 300 3.04 -7.15 15.43
CA ARG A 300 3.05 -5.98 16.33
C ARG A 300 3.90 -4.80 15.85
N ASP A 301 5.02 -5.09 15.18
CA ASP A 301 5.96 -4.09 14.65
C ASP A 301 5.51 -3.44 13.32
N GLU A 302 4.46 -3.97 12.68
CA GLU A 302 3.84 -3.42 11.45
C GLU A 302 2.74 -2.40 11.75
N VAL A 303 2.27 -2.36 13.00
CA VAL A 303 1.22 -1.46 13.45
C VAL A 303 1.69 -0.01 13.34
N PHE A 304 0.81 0.88 12.85
CA PHE A 304 1.16 2.29 12.71
C PHE A 304 1.52 2.94 14.04
N GLU A 305 2.47 3.87 13.98
CA GLU A 305 2.93 4.67 15.11
C GLU A 305 3.02 6.15 14.80
N GLY A 306 3.23 6.96 15.85
CA GLY A 306 3.55 8.38 15.74
C GLY A 306 2.48 9.16 14.97
N MET A 307 2.92 9.93 13.98
CA MET A 307 2.01 10.72 13.14
C MET A 307 1.01 9.86 12.36
N ARG A 308 1.39 8.64 11.95
CA ARG A 308 0.48 7.75 11.20
C ARG A 308 -0.61 7.16 12.08
N LYS A 309 -0.28 6.80 13.31
CA LYS A 309 -1.28 6.39 14.30
C LYS A 309 -2.19 7.56 14.66
N LYS A 310 -1.63 8.75 14.93
CA LYS A 310 -2.43 9.96 15.18
C LYS A 310 -3.32 10.31 14.00
N ALA A 311 -2.83 10.18 12.76
CA ALA A 311 -3.63 10.34 11.56
C ALA A 311 -4.75 9.30 11.52
N LEU A 312 -4.44 8.02 11.69
CA LEU A 312 -5.44 6.95 11.74
C LEU A 312 -6.47 7.16 12.86
N ASP A 313 -6.05 7.59 14.05
CA ASP A 313 -6.92 7.84 15.21
C ASP A 313 -7.80 9.06 14.98
N VAL A 314 -7.26 10.14 14.40
CA VAL A 314 -8.03 11.30 13.94
C VAL A 314 -9.03 10.85 12.88
N GLU A 315 -8.64 10.00 11.94
CA GLU A 315 -9.51 9.48 10.88
C GLU A 315 -10.48 8.39 11.38
N LYS A 316 -10.21 7.68 12.48
CA LYS A 316 -11.16 6.79 13.18
C LYS A 316 -12.15 7.58 14.04
N LEU A 317 -11.70 8.68 14.62
CA LEU A 317 -12.54 9.62 15.38
C LEU A 317 -13.43 10.44 14.44
N LYS A 318 -12.90 10.87 13.29
CA LYS A 318 -13.66 11.47 12.17
C LYS A 318 -14.55 10.43 11.51
N GLY A 319 -13.95 9.31 11.12
CA GLY A 319 -14.56 8.11 10.57
C GLY A 319 -14.97 7.14 11.66
N THR A 320 -15.91 7.52 12.51
CA THR A 320 -16.77 6.55 13.21
C THR A 320 -17.65 5.87 12.14
N THR A 321 -17.01 5.02 11.34
CA THR A 321 -17.33 4.68 9.95
C THR A 321 -18.36 3.57 9.79
N ARG A 322 -18.90 3.01 10.88
CA ARG A 322 -20.17 2.28 10.80
C ARG A 322 -21.39 3.20 10.76
N ASN A 323 -21.28 4.43 11.24
CA ASN A 323 -22.39 5.40 11.23
C ASN A 323 -22.21 6.50 10.17
N LEU A 324 -20.97 6.82 9.78
CA LEU A 324 -20.73 7.86 8.76
C LEU A 324 -21.07 7.41 7.33
N ILE A 325 -20.87 6.13 6.97
CA ILE A 325 -21.28 5.64 5.63
C ILE A 325 -22.81 5.63 5.48
N PRO A 326 -23.61 5.11 6.44
CA PRO A 326 -25.05 5.30 6.43
C PRO A 326 -25.45 6.77 6.52
N PHE A 327 -24.71 7.62 7.23
CA PHE A 327 -24.98 9.06 7.32
C PHE A 327 -24.70 9.79 6.00
N ILE A 328 -23.56 9.58 5.35
CA ILE A 328 -23.24 10.10 4.01
C ILE A 328 -24.20 9.52 2.98
N ARG A 329 -24.49 8.22 3.03
CA ARG A 329 -25.52 7.60 2.19
C ARG A 329 -26.87 8.27 2.44
N THR A 330 -27.28 8.49 3.68
CA THR A 330 -28.55 9.15 4.05
C THR A 330 -28.56 10.63 3.68
N CYS A 331 -27.45 11.34 3.84
CA CYS A 331 -27.31 12.75 3.49
C CYS A 331 -27.27 12.92 1.97
N ILE A 332 -26.59 12.06 1.21
CA ILE A 332 -26.52 12.11 -0.25
C ILE A 332 -27.85 11.63 -0.86
N THR A 333 -28.38 10.47 -0.43
CA THR A 333 -29.69 9.98 -0.89
C THR A 333 -30.85 10.89 -0.49
N LYS A 334 -30.71 11.74 0.54
CA LYS A 334 -31.71 12.76 0.93
C LYS A 334 -31.35 14.21 0.58
N CYS A 335 -30.17 14.48 0.02
CA CYS A 335 -29.83 15.78 -0.59
C CYS A 335 -30.34 15.88 -2.03
N GLY A 336 -30.84 14.77 -2.59
CA GLY A 336 -31.24 14.68 -3.98
C GLY A 336 -30.04 14.68 -4.94
N ASP A 337 -30.31 14.48 -6.21
CA ASP A 337 -29.29 14.54 -7.26
C ASP A 337 -28.77 15.98 -7.41
N PHE A 338 -27.46 16.12 -7.71
CA PHE A 338 -26.94 17.40 -8.20
C PHE A 338 -27.71 17.81 -9.45
N LYS A 339 -28.30 19.01 -9.42
CA LYS A 339 -29.13 19.48 -10.53
C LYS A 339 -28.29 20.18 -11.61
N GLN A 340 -27.10 20.63 -11.25
CA GLN A 340 -26.16 21.32 -12.14
C GLN A 340 -24.71 21.11 -11.71
N ILE A 341 -23.76 21.24 -12.66
CA ILE A 341 -22.31 21.07 -12.43
C ILE A 341 -21.78 22.04 -11.35
N SER A 342 -22.36 23.24 -11.26
CA SER A 342 -22.00 24.22 -10.23
C SER A 342 -22.32 23.75 -8.81
N ASP A 343 -23.27 22.84 -8.62
CA ASP A 343 -23.58 22.29 -7.29
C ASP A 343 -22.39 21.46 -6.78
N VAL A 344 -21.76 20.67 -7.67
CA VAL A 344 -20.54 19.91 -7.37
C VAL A 344 -19.37 20.84 -7.07
N GLN A 345 -19.21 21.92 -7.85
CA GLN A 345 -18.14 22.91 -7.59
C GLN A 345 -18.31 23.64 -6.26
N GLN A 346 -19.56 23.86 -5.83
CA GLN A 346 -19.85 24.54 -4.57
C GLN A 346 -19.43 23.72 -3.35
N ILE A 347 -19.34 22.39 -3.45
CA ILE A 347 -18.82 21.52 -2.40
C ILE A 347 -17.39 21.95 -2.00
N TYR A 348 -16.58 22.35 -2.97
CA TYR A 348 -15.19 22.78 -2.77
C TYR A 348 -15.02 24.27 -2.44
N LYS A 349 -16.09 25.07 -2.58
CA LYS A 349 -16.09 26.53 -2.34
C LYS A 349 -16.78 26.94 -1.04
N ARG A 350 -17.71 26.13 -0.50
CA ARG A 350 -18.54 26.52 0.66
C ARG A 350 -17.84 26.21 2.00
N LYS A 351 -17.90 27.19 2.92
CA LYS A 351 -17.54 27.03 4.35
C LYS A 351 -18.72 26.62 5.27
N HIS A 352 -19.95 26.45 4.77
CA HIS A 352 -21.13 26.21 5.62
C HIS A 352 -22.16 25.25 5.01
N ILE A 353 -22.32 24.07 5.62
CA ILE A 353 -23.28 23.00 5.26
C ILE A 353 -24.71 23.34 5.71
N HIS A 354 -24.90 24.34 6.58
CA HIS A 354 -26.17 24.64 7.28
C HIS A 354 -27.40 24.91 6.40
N LYS A 355 -27.24 25.08 5.09
CA LYS A 355 -28.34 25.32 4.14
C LYS A 355 -28.87 24.06 3.46
N MET A 356 -28.28 22.88 3.68
CA MET A 356 -28.88 21.61 3.24
C MET A 356 -29.99 21.23 4.22
N LYS A 357 -31.24 21.54 3.90
CA LYS A 357 -32.42 21.08 4.64
C LYS A 357 -32.88 19.74 4.09
N PRO A 358 -32.88 18.63 4.85
CA PRO A 358 -33.55 17.42 4.42
C PRO A 358 -35.08 17.63 4.42
N GLU A 359 -35.79 16.88 3.58
CA GLU A 359 -37.26 16.93 3.52
C GLU A 359 -37.93 16.54 4.86
N LYS A 360 -39.18 17.01 5.01
CA LYS A 360 -39.93 17.18 6.28
C LYS A 360 -39.96 16.01 7.26
N VAL A 361 -39.75 14.76 6.82
CA VAL A 361 -39.86 13.55 7.65
C VAL A 361 -38.57 13.27 8.47
N ALA A 362 -37.43 13.88 8.13
CA ALA A 362 -36.14 13.66 8.80
C ALA A 362 -35.77 14.69 9.89
N SER A 363 -36.63 15.69 10.13
CA SER A 363 -36.31 16.87 10.95
C SER A 363 -36.03 16.56 12.43
N THR A 364 -36.74 15.58 13.02
CA THR A 364 -36.65 15.28 14.45
C THR A 364 -35.33 14.61 14.82
N ARG A 365 -34.87 13.64 14.00
CA ARG A 365 -33.60 12.92 14.21
C ARG A 365 -32.39 13.78 13.81
N TRP A 366 -32.56 14.62 12.78
CA TRP A 366 -31.58 15.64 12.37
C TRP A 366 -31.35 16.70 13.46
N SER A 367 -32.43 17.24 14.04
CA SER A 367 -32.39 18.20 15.16
C SER A 367 -31.68 17.61 16.38
N LEU A 368 -32.02 16.38 16.76
CA LEU A 368 -31.41 15.70 17.90
C LEU A 368 -29.90 15.48 17.73
N LEU A 369 -29.46 15.09 16.53
CA LEU A 369 -28.03 14.83 16.24
C LEU A 369 -27.22 16.12 16.08
N MET A 370 -27.81 17.18 15.51
CA MET A 370 -27.13 18.48 15.30
C MET A 370 -27.09 19.35 16.58
N ASN A 371 -27.94 19.08 17.58
CA ASN A 371 -27.88 19.73 18.89
C ASN A 371 -26.70 19.25 19.75
N MET A 372 -26.02 18.17 19.38
CA MET A 372 -24.77 17.77 19.99
C MET A 372 -23.61 18.58 19.38
N SER A 373 -23.09 19.54 20.14
CA SER A 373 -22.03 20.49 19.71
C SER A 373 -20.78 19.81 19.11
N ARG A 374 -20.40 18.62 19.61
CA ARG A 374 -19.31 17.79 19.08
C ARG A 374 -19.59 17.23 17.67
N ILE A 375 -20.83 16.82 17.39
CA ILE A 375 -21.23 16.26 16.09
C ILE A 375 -21.33 17.39 15.06
N ARG A 376 -21.93 18.52 15.43
CA ARG A 376 -22.05 19.70 14.55
C ARG A 376 -20.69 20.22 14.09
N ASN A 377 -19.76 20.43 15.03
CA ASN A 377 -18.43 20.94 14.70
C ASN A 377 -17.63 19.94 13.86
N ASN A 378 -17.74 18.64 14.14
CA ASN A 378 -17.13 17.60 13.31
C ASN A 378 -17.72 17.61 11.90
N VAL A 379 -19.05 17.69 11.73
CA VAL A 379 -19.70 17.72 10.42
C VAL A 379 -19.26 18.95 9.59
N GLU A 380 -19.19 20.14 10.18
CA GLU A 380 -18.68 21.35 9.50
C GLU A 380 -17.21 21.24 9.06
N GLU A 381 -16.39 20.52 9.81
CA GLU A 381 -15.00 20.23 9.44
C GLU A 381 -14.90 19.19 8.31
N HIS A 382 -15.84 18.22 8.25
CA HIS A 382 -15.85 17.14 7.26
C HIS A 382 -16.22 17.58 5.83
N PHE A 383 -16.92 18.70 5.64
CA PHE A 383 -17.23 19.20 4.28
C PHE A 383 -16.37 20.40 3.88
N LYS A 384 -15.22 20.62 4.54
CA LYS A 384 -14.19 21.54 4.04
C LYS A 384 -13.30 20.81 3.05
N PHE A 385 -13.83 20.62 1.84
CA PHE A 385 -13.08 19.96 0.77
C PHE A 385 -12.07 20.92 0.15
N ASN A 386 -10.83 20.47 -0.02
CA ASN A 386 -9.83 21.25 -0.73
C ASN A 386 -10.18 21.26 -2.21
N THR A 387 -10.11 22.43 -2.87
CA THR A 387 -10.39 22.52 -4.30
C THR A 387 -9.40 21.65 -5.10
N PRO A 388 -9.86 20.61 -5.82
CA PRO A 388 -8.98 19.76 -6.62
C PRO A 388 -8.24 20.57 -7.69
N ARG A 389 -6.96 20.24 -7.91
CA ARG A 389 -6.11 20.95 -8.89
C ARG A 389 -6.71 21.01 -10.29
N ILE A 390 -7.40 19.96 -10.73
CA ILE A 390 -8.04 19.88 -12.05
C ILE A 390 -9.19 20.90 -12.25
N ILE A 391 -9.78 21.40 -11.16
CA ILE A 391 -10.82 22.43 -11.20
C ILE A 391 -10.36 23.78 -10.60
N ASN A 392 -9.08 23.89 -10.23
CA ASN A 392 -8.50 25.11 -9.67
C ASN A 392 -8.18 26.08 -10.81
N GLY A 393 -9.01 27.10 -11.00
CA GLY A 393 -8.89 28.07 -12.10
C GLY A 393 -10.20 28.21 -12.89
N ALA A 394 -10.23 27.70 -14.13
CA ALA A 394 -11.36 27.82 -15.05
C ALA A 394 -12.33 26.63 -14.97
N SER A 395 -13.63 26.93 -14.85
CA SER A 395 -14.70 25.94 -14.92
C SER A 395 -14.70 25.22 -16.28
N GLY A 396 -14.71 23.88 -16.27
CA GLY A 396 -14.92 23.07 -17.49
C GLY A 396 -13.67 22.48 -18.13
N TRP A 397 -12.46 22.74 -17.61
CA TRP A 397 -11.23 22.10 -18.11
C TRP A 397 -11.31 20.58 -18.09
N CYS A 398 -11.89 20.00 -17.03
CA CYS A 398 -12.08 18.56 -16.88
C CYS A 398 -13.01 17.91 -17.93
N MET A 399 -13.78 18.69 -18.70
CA MET A 399 -14.68 18.18 -19.73
C MET A 399 -14.11 18.26 -21.15
N LYS A 400 -12.88 18.77 -21.31
CA LYS A 400 -12.19 18.84 -22.61
C LYS A 400 -11.65 17.48 -23.04
N ASP A 401 -11.62 17.26 -24.35
CA ASP A 401 -11.13 16.01 -24.95
C ASP A 401 -9.61 15.88 -24.75
N GLU A 402 -8.88 16.99 -24.83
CA GLU A 402 -7.45 17.04 -24.60
C GLU A 402 -7.08 16.63 -23.17
N GLU A 403 -7.94 16.93 -22.19
CA GLU A 403 -7.70 16.53 -20.80
C GLU A 403 -7.90 15.02 -20.61
N LEU A 404 -8.88 14.40 -21.28
CA LEU A 404 -9.03 12.94 -21.26
C LEU A 404 -7.80 12.26 -21.89
N GLY A 405 -7.35 12.74 -23.06
CA GLY A 405 -6.15 12.24 -23.71
C GLY A 405 -4.88 12.44 -22.87
N ARG A 406 -4.73 13.59 -22.21
CA ARG A 406 -3.63 13.86 -21.28
C ARG A 406 -3.67 12.94 -20.07
N GLN A 407 -4.85 12.67 -19.51
CA GLN A 407 -5.01 11.80 -18.34
C GLN A 407 -4.64 10.34 -18.62
N ALA A 408 -4.86 9.86 -19.85
CA ALA A 408 -4.42 8.52 -20.25
C ALA A 408 -2.89 8.33 -20.15
N LEU A 409 -2.09 9.41 -20.16
CA LEU A 409 -0.63 9.38 -20.04
C LEU A 409 -0.08 9.92 -18.72
N ALA A 410 -0.75 10.94 -18.16
CA ALA A 410 -0.26 11.71 -17.01
C ALA A 410 -1.39 12.04 -16.02
N GLY A 411 -2.43 11.21 -16.01
CA GLY A 411 -3.51 11.25 -15.04
C GLY A 411 -3.24 10.32 -13.87
N ILE A 412 -4.33 9.90 -13.22
CA ILE A 412 -4.23 8.97 -12.10
C ILE A 412 -3.97 7.52 -12.54
N ASN A 413 -4.36 7.20 -13.78
CA ASN A 413 -4.20 5.87 -14.36
C ASN A 413 -3.44 5.89 -15.70
N PRO A 414 -2.12 6.17 -15.68
CA PRO A 414 -1.30 6.21 -16.88
C PRO A 414 -0.89 4.81 -17.39
N LEU A 415 -1.46 3.73 -16.83
CA LEU A 415 -1.04 2.35 -17.06
C LEU A 415 -1.97 1.57 -18.01
N SER A 416 -3.16 2.08 -18.32
CA SER A 416 -4.12 1.38 -19.18
C SER A 416 -3.94 1.61 -20.68
N ILE A 417 -3.33 2.73 -21.08
CA ILE A 417 -3.18 3.07 -22.50
C ILE A 417 -2.27 2.08 -23.22
N LYS A 418 -2.71 1.61 -24.38
CA LYS A 418 -1.96 0.76 -25.31
C LYS A 418 -1.88 1.42 -26.68
N ARG A 419 -0.84 1.13 -27.46
CA ARG A 419 -0.86 1.45 -28.90
C ARG A 419 -1.82 0.48 -29.60
N LEU A 420 -2.61 0.99 -30.54
CA LEU A 420 -3.49 0.17 -31.34
C LEU A 420 -2.70 -0.55 -32.43
N GLU A 421 -2.87 -1.87 -32.53
CA GLU A 421 -2.14 -2.70 -33.51
C GLU A 421 -2.99 -3.13 -34.70
N ALA A 422 -4.29 -3.34 -34.48
CA ALA A 422 -5.25 -3.72 -35.52
C ALA A 422 -6.52 -2.90 -35.37
N PHE A 423 -7.21 -2.67 -36.49
CA PHE A 423 -8.50 -2.00 -36.52
C PHE A 423 -9.49 -2.81 -37.39
N PRO A 424 -10.73 -3.03 -36.92
CA PRO A 424 -11.25 -2.66 -35.60
C PRO A 424 -10.56 -3.43 -34.45
N PRO A 425 -10.62 -2.94 -33.19
CA PRO A 425 -10.01 -3.63 -32.05
C PRO A 425 -10.59 -5.04 -31.86
N LEU A 426 -9.72 -5.96 -31.43
CA LEU A 426 -10.06 -7.35 -31.15
C LEU A 426 -10.37 -7.55 -29.65
N SER A 427 -11.09 -8.62 -29.33
CA SER A 427 -11.37 -9.07 -27.97
C SER A 427 -10.73 -10.45 -27.77
N ASP A 428 -10.14 -10.66 -26.61
CA ASP A 428 -9.55 -11.93 -26.18
C ASP A 428 -10.56 -12.82 -25.44
N LEU A 429 -11.79 -12.33 -25.23
CA LEU A 429 -12.87 -13.09 -24.61
C LEU A 429 -13.32 -14.26 -25.48
N ASP A 430 -13.53 -15.42 -24.85
CA ASP A 430 -13.99 -16.64 -25.52
C ASP A 430 -15.39 -16.44 -26.14
N PRO A 431 -15.51 -16.48 -27.49
CA PRO A 431 -16.80 -16.28 -28.16
C PRO A 431 -17.83 -17.37 -27.84
N SER A 432 -17.41 -18.56 -27.37
CA SER A 432 -18.33 -19.62 -26.96
C SER A 432 -19.04 -19.30 -25.63
N ILE A 433 -18.43 -18.45 -24.80
CA ILE A 433 -18.97 -18.04 -23.50
C ILE A 433 -19.72 -16.72 -23.61
N TYR A 434 -19.14 -15.74 -24.33
CA TYR A 434 -19.64 -14.37 -24.36
C TYR A 434 -20.35 -14.00 -25.67
N GLY A 435 -20.40 -14.91 -26.65
CA GLY A 435 -20.91 -14.64 -27.99
C GLY A 435 -19.91 -13.86 -28.86
N PRO A 436 -20.27 -13.51 -30.11
CA PRO A 436 -19.38 -12.77 -31.01
C PRO A 436 -18.95 -11.40 -30.44
N GLN A 437 -17.64 -11.22 -30.23
CA GLN A 437 -17.08 -10.01 -29.63
C GLN A 437 -16.55 -8.98 -30.65
N LYS A 438 -17.02 -9.04 -31.91
CA LYS A 438 -16.59 -8.10 -32.95
C LYS A 438 -16.92 -6.66 -32.54
N SER A 439 -15.93 -5.77 -32.62
CA SER A 439 -16.13 -4.35 -32.33
C SER A 439 -17.02 -3.71 -33.41
N ALA A 440 -17.90 -2.80 -32.99
CA ALA A 440 -18.76 -1.98 -33.83
C ALA A 440 -18.01 -0.78 -34.45
N LEU A 441 -16.74 -0.58 -34.10
CA LEU A 441 -15.90 0.46 -34.71
C LEU A 441 -15.68 0.17 -36.21
N LYS A 442 -15.84 1.21 -37.03
CA LYS A 442 -15.64 1.19 -38.48
C LYS A 442 -14.73 2.34 -38.87
N GLU A 443 -14.08 2.23 -40.02
CA GLU A 443 -13.13 3.26 -40.48
C GLU A 443 -13.82 4.62 -40.67
N GLU A 444 -15.06 4.61 -41.13
CA GLU A 444 -15.91 5.80 -41.30
C GLU A 444 -16.07 6.63 -40.01
N HIS A 445 -15.98 5.98 -38.83
CA HIS A 445 -16.09 6.68 -37.54
C HIS A 445 -14.85 7.52 -37.20
N ILE A 446 -13.67 7.17 -37.74
CA ILE A 446 -12.41 7.78 -37.31
C ILE A 446 -11.66 8.52 -38.42
N ILE A 447 -11.92 8.22 -39.70
CA ILE A 447 -11.12 8.69 -40.83
C ILE A 447 -11.04 10.23 -40.92
N SER A 448 -12.12 10.94 -40.57
CA SER A 448 -12.18 12.40 -40.54
C SER A 448 -11.31 13.04 -39.45
N HIS A 449 -10.80 12.25 -38.51
CA HIS A 449 -9.98 12.69 -37.38
C HIS A 449 -8.50 12.32 -37.51
N LEU A 450 -8.07 11.78 -38.66
CA LEU A 450 -6.70 11.28 -38.88
C LEU A 450 -5.83 12.22 -39.74
N ASP A 451 -6.15 13.51 -39.80
CA ASP A 451 -5.37 14.51 -40.57
C ASP A 451 -5.09 14.07 -42.02
N GLY A 452 -6.09 13.47 -42.68
CA GLY A 452 -6.00 12.99 -44.07
C GLY A 452 -5.30 11.64 -44.27
N MET A 453 -4.90 10.94 -43.19
CA MET A 453 -4.36 9.58 -43.28
C MET A 453 -5.47 8.53 -43.36
N SER A 454 -5.18 7.39 -44.01
CA SER A 454 -5.99 6.18 -43.83
C SER A 454 -5.75 5.58 -42.45
N VAL A 455 -6.67 4.72 -41.99
CA VAL A 455 -6.53 4.01 -40.71
C VAL A 455 -5.25 3.17 -40.68
N GLN A 456 -4.97 2.44 -41.76
CA GLN A 456 -3.78 1.60 -41.89
C GLN A 456 -2.49 2.43 -41.82
N LYS A 457 -2.47 3.61 -42.46
CA LYS A 457 -1.33 4.53 -42.39
C LYS A 457 -1.14 5.05 -40.96
N ALA A 458 -2.22 5.42 -40.27
CA ALA A 458 -2.14 5.88 -38.87
C ALA A 458 -1.65 4.79 -37.91
N ILE A 459 -2.03 3.52 -38.12
CA ILE A 459 -1.48 2.38 -37.36
C ILE A 459 0.02 2.18 -37.68
N ALA A 460 0.39 2.18 -38.96
CA ALA A 460 1.78 1.99 -39.39
C ALA A 460 2.70 3.11 -38.86
N GLU A 461 2.22 4.35 -38.83
CA GLU A 461 2.90 5.50 -38.24
C GLU A 461 2.80 5.56 -36.71
N LYS A 462 2.16 4.57 -36.06
CA LYS A 462 2.04 4.46 -34.59
C LYS A 462 1.32 5.65 -33.95
N LYS A 463 0.33 6.19 -34.65
CA LYS A 463 -0.46 7.36 -34.21
C LYS A 463 -1.79 7.01 -33.54
N LEU A 464 -2.20 5.74 -33.56
CA LEU A 464 -3.43 5.29 -32.90
C LEU A 464 -3.13 4.55 -31.60
N PHE A 465 -3.90 4.89 -30.57
CA PHE A 465 -3.84 4.34 -29.22
C PHE A 465 -5.25 3.96 -28.76
N ILE A 466 -5.32 3.14 -27.72
CA ILE A 466 -6.58 2.65 -27.17
C ILE A 466 -6.54 2.60 -25.64
N LEU A 467 -7.66 3.00 -25.03
CA LEU A 467 -8.04 2.56 -23.68
C LEU A 467 -9.10 1.47 -23.86
N ASP A 468 -8.72 0.22 -23.58
CA ASP A 468 -9.60 -0.93 -23.78
C ASP A 468 -10.03 -1.51 -22.42
N TYR A 469 -11.29 -1.25 -22.07
CA TYR A 469 -11.96 -1.78 -20.89
C TYR A 469 -13.04 -2.80 -21.23
N HIS A 470 -13.16 -3.19 -22.51
CA HIS A 470 -14.19 -4.09 -22.97
C HIS A 470 -14.10 -5.44 -22.25
N ASP A 471 -12.94 -6.10 -22.36
CA ASP A 471 -12.75 -7.46 -21.85
C ASP A 471 -12.74 -7.53 -20.33
N VAL A 472 -12.44 -6.40 -19.67
CA VAL A 472 -12.49 -6.28 -18.20
C VAL A 472 -13.94 -6.28 -17.70
N TYR A 473 -14.86 -5.62 -18.40
CA TYR A 473 -16.21 -5.37 -17.89
C TYR A 473 -17.28 -6.30 -18.45
N ILE A 474 -17.20 -6.72 -19.73
CA ILE A 474 -18.20 -7.60 -20.36
C ILE A 474 -18.57 -8.81 -19.48
N PRO A 475 -17.63 -9.54 -18.85
CA PRO A 475 -17.96 -10.70 -18.02
C PRO A 475 -18.86 -10.40 -16.82
N PHE A 476 -18.93 -9.15 -16.37
CA PHE A 476 -19.64 -8.74 -15.16
C PHE A 476 -20.88 -7.88 -15.41
N LEU A 477 -21.05 -7.33 -16.62
CA LEU A 477 -22.10 -6.36 -16.92
C LEU A 477 -23.52 -6.87 -16.66
N ASN A 478 -23.84 -8.12 -16.97
CA ASN A 478 -25.17 -8.69 -16.71
C ASN A 478 -25.52 -8.59 -15.22
N GLY A 479 -24.59 -8.97 -14.34
CA GLY A 479 -24.78 -8.87 -12.91
C GLY A 479 -24.75 -7.41 -12.40
N MET A 480 -23.86 -6.60 -12.95
CA MET A 480 -23.71 -5.20 -12.56
C MET A 480 -24.97 -4.37 -12.88
N ASN A 481 -25.54 -4.56 -14.07
CA ASN A 481 -26.65 -3.76 -14.59
C ASN A 481 -28.03 -4.17 -14.05
N VAL A 482 -28.15 -5.36 -13.45
CA VAL A 482 -29.35 -5.77 -12.69
C VAL A 482 -29.51 -4.97 -11.40
N GLN A 483 -28.44 -4.38 -10.86
CA GLN A 483 -28.53 -3.52 -9.67
C GLN A 483 -29.33 -2.25 -10.00
N GLU A 484 -30.28 -1.89 -9.13
CA GLU A 484 -31.23 -0.78 -9.38
C GLU A 484 -30.53 0.57 -9.54
N ASP A 485 -29.48 0.83 -8.76
CA ASP A 485 -28.78 2.12 -8.67
C ASP A 485 -27.63 2.30 -9.68
N ARG A 486 -27.39 1.31 -10.55
CA ARG A 486 -26.19 1.25 -11.40
C ARG A 486 -26.49 0.80 -12.81
N LYS A 487 -25.83 1.44 -13.77
CA LYS A 487 -25.78 1.04 -15.18
C LYS A 487 -24.38 1.33 -15.71
N ALA A 488 -23.80 0.36 -16.41
CA ALA A 488 -22.47 0.44 -16.96
C ALA A 488 -22.43 -0.14 -18.38
N TYR A 489 -21.50 0.38 -19.17
CA TYR A 489 -21.04 -0.19 -20.42
C TYR A 489 -19.60 -0.64 -20.25
N ALA A 490 -19.19 -1.59 -21.07
CA ALA A 490 -17.79 -1.88 -21.30
C ALA A 490 -17.30 -0.96 -22.43
N THR A 491 -16.20 -0.24 -22.21
CA THR A 491 -15.79 0.85 -23.11
C THR A 491 -14.51 0.53 -23.88
N ARG A 492 -14.46 0.95 -25.15
CA ARG A 492 -13.20 1.10 -25.91
C ARG A 492 -13.07 2.53 -26.40
N THR A 493 -11.96 3.18 -26.09
CA THR A 493 -11.69 4.55 -26.54
C THR A 493 -10.51 4.58 -27.49
N ILE A 494 -10.72 5.04 -28.72
CA ILE A 494 -9.63 5.26 -29.68
C ILE A 494 -9.09 6.68 -29.48
N LEU A 495 -7.77 6.80 -29.38
CA LEU A 495 -7.05 8.07 -29.29
C LEU A 495 -6.10 8.23 -30.47
N PHE A 496 -6.01 9.45 -30.98
CA PHE A 496 -5.07 9.84 -32.02
C PHE A 496 -3.97 10.73 -31.45
N LEU A 497 -2.72 10.44 -31.81
CA LEU A 497 -1.56 11.28 -31.54
C LEU A 497 -1.47 12.37 -32.60
N THR A 498 -1.78 13.59 -32.20
CA THR A 498 -1.76 14.76 -33.08
C THR A 498 -0.32 15.15 -33.44
N PRO A 499 -0.13 15.91 -34.54
CA PRO A 499 1.18 16.49 -34.89
C PRO A 499 1.78 17.39 -33.79
N LEU A 500 0.95 17.91 -32.87
CA LEU A 500 1.39 18.70 -31.72
C LEU A 500 1.92 17.84 -30.56
N GLY A 501 1.89 16.52 -30.69
CA GLY A 501 2.35 15.58 -29.67
C GLY A 501 1.34 15.35 -28.53
N THR A 502 0.07 15.71 -28.73
CA THR A 502 -1.01 15.48 -27.75
C THR A 502 -1.91 14.34 -28.19
N LEU A 503 -2.50 13.63 -27.23
CA LEU A 503 -3.53 12.63 -27.51
C LEU A 503 -4.92 13.26 -27.50
N LYS A 504 -5.72 12.91 -28.51
CA LYS A 504 -7.11 13.31 -28.63
C LYS A 504 -8.00 12.07 -28.76
N PRO A 505 -9.05 11.90 -27.94
CA PRO A 505 -10.05 10.85 -28.16
C PRO A 505 -10.84 11.14 -29.45
N ILE A 506 -10.98 10.14 -30.30
CA ILE A 506 -11.63 10.26 -31.63
C ILE A 506 -12.83 9.32 -31.83
N ALA A 507 -12.98 8.29 -30.99
CA ALA A 507 -14.16 7.44 -30.96
C ALA A 507 -14.26 6.72 -29.61
N ILE A 508 -15.49 6.46 -29.16
CA ILE A 508 -15.80 5.65 -27.99
C ILE A 508 -16.84 4.60 -28.39
N GLU A 509 -16.53 3.33 -28.21
CA GLU A 509 -17.47 2.23 -28.29
C GLU A 509 -18.02 1.95 -26.89
N LEU A 510 -19.34 1.90 -26.75
CA LEU A 510 -20.08 1.45 -25.58
C LEU A 510 -20.68 0.08 -25.91
N SER A 511 -20.29 -0.96 -25.17
CA SER A 511 -20.73 -2.34 -25.40
C SER A 511 -21.52 -2.90 -24.21
N LEU A 512 -22.56 -3.66 -24.53
CA LEU A 512 -23.26 -4.56 -23.62
C LEU A 512 -23.04 -6.02 -24.07
N PRO A 513 -23.38 -7.03 -23.23
CA PRO A 513 -23.15 -8.44 -23.56
C PRO A 513 -24.06 -9.02 -24.65
N GLU A 514 -25.12 -8.33 -25.07
CA GLU A 514 -26.21 -8.88 -25.92
C GLU A 514 -25.95 -8.73 -27.45
N GLY A 515 -24.80 -9.20 -27.93
CA GLY A 515 -24.46 -9.25 -29.36
C GLY A 515 -24.21 -7.86 -30.01
N GLU A 516 -24.02 -7.83 -31.34
CA GLU A 516 -23.62 -6.61 -32.07
C GLU A 516 -24.64 -5.46 -31.99
N SER A 517 -25.95 -5.76 -31.93
CA SER A 517 -27.01 -4.75 -31.81
C SER A 517 -27.01 -4.00 -30.47
N SER A 518 -26.26 -4.49 -29.48
CA SER A 518 -26.14 -3.90 -28.15
C SER A 518 -24.91 -2.99 -27.99
N LYS A 519 -24.25 -2.65 -29.12
CA LYS A 519 -23.06 -1.80 -29.17
C LYS A 519 -23.37 -0.47 -29.86
N GLN A 520 -22.82 0.61 -29.34
CA GLN A 520 -22.95 1.94 -29.91
C GLN A 520 -21.58 2.61 -30.00
N VAL A 521 -21.27 3.21 -31.15
CA VAL A 521 -20.09 4.06 -31.32
C VAL A 521 -20.51 5.52 -31.29
N LEU A 522 -19.78 6.31 -30.52
CA LEU A 522 -19.90 7.75 -30.44
C LEU A 522 -18.58 8.39 -30.88
N THR A 523 -18.67 9.49 -31.62
CA THR A 523 -17.52 10.27 -32.13
C THR A 523 -17.58 11.70 -31.59
N PRO A 524 -16.48 12.47 -31.65
CA PRO A 524 -16.48 13.88 -31.29
C PRO A 524 -17.62 14.66 -31.95
N PRO A 525 -18.23 15.62 -31.24
CA PRO A 525 -19.53 16.16 -31.60
C PRO A 525 -19.50 17.11 -32.78
N MET A 526 -20.60 17.12 -33.55
CA MET A 526 -20.84 18.08 -34.64
C MET A 526 -21.94 19.09 -34.29
N ASP A 527 -22.75 18.82 -33.26
CA ASP A 527 -23.88 19.62 -32.81
C ASP A 527 -24.07 19.54 -31.28
N ALA A 528 -25.09 20.21 -30.75
CA ALA A 528 -25.36 20.25 -29.31
C ALA A 528 -25.82 18.89 -28.73
N THR A 529 -26.55 18.07 -29.50
CA THR A 529 -27.04 16.76 -29.03
C THR A 529 -25.90 15.76 -28.95
N SER A 530 -25.12 15.65 -30.02
CA SER A 530 -23.91 14.84 -30.09
C SER A 530 -22.88 15.28 -29.04
N HIS A 531 -22.83 16.57 -28.68
CA HIS A 531 -21.97 17.06 -27.59
C HIS A 531 -22.26 16.34 -26.27
N TRP A 532 -23.52 16.31 -25.84
CA TRP A 532 -23.87 15.70 -24.56
C TRP A 532 -23.76 14.18 -24.58
N LEU A 533 -24.10 13.53 -25.70
CA LEU A 533 -23.85 12.09 -25.87
C LEU A 533 -22.37 11.76 -25.74
N TRP A 534 -21.50 12.56 -26.37
CA TRP A 534 -20.04 12.41 -26.25
C TRP A 534 -19.53 12.62 -24.82
N GLN A 535 -20.06 13.61 -24.09
CA GLN A 535 -19.69 13.81 -22.68
C GLN A 535 -20.12 12.64 -21.79
N ILE A 536 -21.30 12.06 -22.03
CA ILE A 536 -21.78 10.86 -21.32
C ILE A 536 -20.92 9.64 -21.65
N ALA A 537 -20.52 9.47 -22.92
CA ALA A 537 -19.59 8.41 -23.34
C ALA A 537 -18.27 8.51 -22.58
N LYS A 538 -17.67 9.71 -22.51
CA LYS A 538 -16.46 9.96 -21.73
C LYS A 538 -16.67 9.70 -20.24
N ALA A 539 -17.84 10.00 -19.69
CA ALA A 539 -18.15 9.68 -18.30
C ALA A 539 -18.15 8.16 -18.04
N HIS A 540 -18.67 7.35 -18.97
CA HIS A 540 -18.56 5.89 -18.90
C HIS A 540 -17.11 5.41 -18.99
N VAL A 541 -16.30 5.98 -19.90
CA VAL A 541 -14.86 5.69 -20.00
C VAL A 541 -14.16 5.99 -18.67
N CYS A 542 -14.39 7.18 -18.10
CA CYS A 542 -13.83 7.57 -16.80
C CYS A 542 -14.31 6.66 -15.65
N SER A 543 -15.54 6.16 -15.70
CA SER A 543 -16.07 5.21 -14.71
C SER A 543 -15.36 3.86 -14.79
N ASN A 544 -15.17 3.32 -15.99
CA ASN A 544 -14.38 2.10 -16.22
C ASN A 544 -12.92 2.31 -15.80
N ASP A 545 -12.29 3.40 -16.24
CA ASP A 545 -10.91 3.75 -15.90
C ASP A 545 -10.70 3.85 -14.39
N ALA A 546 -11.61 4.52 -13.68
CA ALA A 546 -11.54 4.64 -12.22
C ALA A 546 -11.66 3.29 -11.51
N GLY A 547 -12.51 2.38 -12.02
CA GLY A 547 -12.64 1.03 -11.49
C GLY A 547 -11.37 0.19 -11.72
N VAL A 548 -10.86 0.14 -12.96
CA VAL A 548 -9.61 -0.57 -13.28
C VAL A 548 -8.43 0.01 -12.49
N HIS A 549 -8.32 1.34 -12.41
CA HIS A 549 -7.31 2.00 -11.61
C HIS A 549 -7.35 1.55 -10.14
N GLN A 550 -8.51 1.66 -9.48
CA GLN A 550 -8.60 1.38 -8.05
C GLN A 550 -8.47 -0.11 -7.74
N LEU A 551 -9.11 -0.97 -8.52
CA LEU A 551 -9.16 -2.41 -8.26
C LEU A 551 -7.89 -3.12 -8.74
N VAL A 552 -7.41 -2.79 -9.93
CA VAL A 552 -6.34 -3.54 -10.60
C VAL A 552 -4.99 -2.86 -10.39
N HIS A 553 -4.83 -1.64 -10.90
CA HIS A 553 -3.51 -0.99 -10.91
C HIS A 553 -3.06 -0.51 -9.54
N HIS A 554 -4.00 -0.11 -8.68
CA HIS A 554 -3.73 0.33 -7.32
C HIS A 554 -3.84 -0.82 -6.33
N TRP A 555 -5.03 -1.39 -6.10
CA TRP A 555 -5.19 -2.44 -5.09
C TRP A 555 -4.43 -3.73 -5.43
N LEU A 556 -4.70 -4.36 -6.59
CA LEU A 556 -4.10 -5.66 -6.89
C LEU A 556 -2.58 -5.56 -7.09
N ARG A 557 -2.13 -4.76 -8.04
CA ARG A 557 -0.73 -4.75 -8.50
C ARG A 557 0.25 -4.16 -7.49
N THR A 558 -0.21 -3.32 -6.55
CA THR A 558 0.65 -2.81 -5.46
C THR A 558 0.29 -3.41 -4.11
N HIS A 559 -0.89 -3.13 -3.56
CA HIS A 559 -1.25 -3.54 -2.20
C HIS A 559 -1.27 -5.07 -2.03
N ALA A 560 -2.10 -5.77 -2.80
CA ALA A 560 -2.31 -7.21 -2.64
C ALA A 560 -1.08 -8.01 -3.08
N CYS A 561 -0.44 -7.67 -4.21
CA CYS A 561 0.75 -8.38 -4.68
C CYS A 561 1.99 -8.15 -3.79
N MET A 562 2.11 -7.02 -3.08
CA MET A 562 3.24 -6.78 -2.17
C MET A 562 3.13 -7.56 -0.84
N GLU A 563 1.92 -7.83 -0.36
CA GLU A 563 1.68 -8.48 0.93
C GLU A 563 2.37 -9.86 1.07
N PRO A 564 2.32 -10.77 0.08
CA PRO A 564 3.08 -12.02 0.11
C PRO A 564 4.59 -11.85 0.23
N PHE A 565 5.17 -10.84 -0.42
CA PHE A 565 6.62 -10.58 -0.35
C PHE A 565 7.04 -10.11 1.04
N ILE A 566 6.20 -9.33 1.72
CA ILE A 566 6.46 -8.88 3.09
C ILE A 566 6.45 -10.08 4.04
N VAL A 567 5.38 -10.88 3.96
CA VAL A 567 5.22 -12.09 4.79
C VAL A 567 6.39 -13.06 4.52
N ALA A 568 6.78 -13.27 3.26
CA ALA A 568 7.91 -14.13 2.90
C ALA A 568 9.24 -13.61 3.46
N THR A 569 9.49 -12.30 3.32
CA THR A 569 10.73 -11.66 3.77
C THR A 569 10.91 -11.85 5.27
N HIS A 570 9.89 -11.56 6.08
CA HIS A 570 9.97 -11.73 7.54
C HIS A 570 10.01 -13.19 7.98
N ARG A 571 9.41 -14.12 7.23
CA ARG A 571 9.42 -15.56 7.55
C ARG A 571 10.73 -16.27 7.22
N GLN A 572 11.45 -15.82 6.19
CA GLN A 572 12.57 -16.58 5.61
C GLN A 572 13.91 -15.87 5.67
N LEU A 573 13.94 -14.54 5.79
CA LEU A 573 15.17 -13.77 5.83
C LEU A 573 15.35 -13.17 7.22
N SER A 574 16.39 -13.64 7.93
CA SER A 574 16.79 -13.03 9.21
C SER A 574 17.07 -11.55 9.03
N VAL A 575 16.90 -10.76 10.10
CA VAL A 575 17.26 -9.32 10.11
C VAL A 575 18.73 -9.06 9.78
N MET A 576 19.61 -10.05 9.95
CA MET A 576 21.01 -10.00 9.53
C MET A 576 21.21 -10.22 8.02
N HIS A 577 20.21 -10.75 7.29
CA HIS A 577 20.34 -11.06 5.87
C HIS A 577 20.46 -9.77 5.04
N PRO A 578 21.42 -9.65 4.11
CA PRO A 578 21.60 -8.42 3.32
C PRO A 578 20.35 -8.05 2.51
N ILE A 579 19.66 -9.04 1.93
CA ILE A 579 18.39 -8.79 1.20
C ILE A 579 17.26 -8.36 2.14
N PHE A 580 17.21 -8.82 3.40
CA PHE A 580 16.22 -8.32 4.36
C PHE A 580 16.46 -6.82 4.63
N LYS A 581 17.72 -6.44 4.87
CA LYS A 581 18.11 -5.04 5.09
C LYS A 581 17.77 -4.16 3.87
N LEU A 582 17.99 -4.67 2.66
CA LEU A 582 17.63 -3.98 1.41
C LEU A 582 16.12 -3.80 1.26
N LEU A 583 15.32 -4.84 1.53
CA LEU A 583 13.88 -4.82 1.28
C LEU A 583 13.11 -4.08 2.39
N LYS A 584 13.50 -4.22 3.67
CA LYS A 584 12.75 -3.73 4.84
C LYS A 584 12.17 -2.31 4.68
N PRO A 585 12.92 -1.30 4.18
CA PRO A 585 12.37 0.05 4.02
C PRO A 585 11.18 0.13 3.06
N HIS A 586 11.13 -0.75 2.05
CA HIS A 586 10.08 -0.81 1.02
C HIS A 586 8.84 -1.61 1.45
N LEU A 587 8.93 -2.36 2.55
CA LEU A 587 7.86 -3.22 3.08
C LEU A 587 7.00 -2.49 4.13
N LYS A 588 7.55 -1.41 4.70
CA LYS A 588 7.00 -0.72 5.87
C LYS A 588 5.57 -0.28 5.63
N HIS A 589 4.69 -0.55 6.62
CA HIS A 589 3.31 -0.06 6.70
C HIS A 589 2.28 -0.72 5.77
N THR A 590 2.70 -1.55 4.82
CA THR A 590 1.78 -2.15 3.84
C THR A 590 0.81 -3.15 4.49
N LEU A 591 1.26 -3.96 5.45
CA LEU A 591 0.37 -4.93 6.12
C LEU A 591 -0.76 -4.25 6.89
N GLN A 592 -0.46 -3.20 7.65
CA GLN A 592 -1.47 -2.46 8.42
C GLN A 592 -2.48 -1.75 7.52
N ILE A 593 -2.04 -1.12 6.43
CA ILE A 593 -2.99 -0.45 5.52
C ILE A 593 -3.86 -1.47 4.78
N ASN A 594 -3.30 -2.61 4.39
CA ASN A 594 -4.07 -3.68 3.74
C ASN A 594 -5.10 -4.28 4.71
N ALA A 595 -4.73 -4.49 5.97
CA ALA A 595 -5.66 -4.95 7.02
C ALA A 595 -6.85 -3.97 7.17
N LEU A 596 -6.60 -2.67 7.27
CA LEU A 596 -7.66 -1.66 7.33
C LEU A 596 -8.52 -1.61 6.06
N ALA A 597 -7.91 -1.82 4.89
CA ALA A 597 -8.64 -1.89 3.64
C ALA A 597 -9.62 -3.07 3.60
N ARG A 598 -9.22 -4.23 4.14
CA ARG A 598 -10.12 -5.39 4.28
C ARG A 598 -11.27 -5.15 5.26
N GLU A 599 -11.14 -4.22 6.20
CA GLU A 599 -12.20 -3.93 7.17
C GLU A 599 -13.24 -2.92 6.68
N ALA A 600 -12.82 -1.94 5.89
CA ALA A 600 -13.65 -0.78 5.57
C ALA A 600 -13.69 -0.37 4.09
N LEU A 601 -12.73 -0.83 3.29
CA LEU A 601 -12.58 -0.36 1.90
C LEU A 601 -13.14 -1.38 0.91
N ILE A 602 -12.63 -2.61 0.93
CA ILE A 602 -12.91 -3.65 -0.08
C ILE A 602 -13.80 -4.80 0.44
N ASN A 603 -14.28 -4.71 1.67
CA ASN A 603 -15.26 -5.63 2.22
C ASN A 603 -16.65 -5.41 1.62
N GLU A 604 -17.52 -6.39 1.87
CA GLU A 604 -18.96 -6.31 1.71
C GLU A 604 -19.49 -4.99 2.28
N GLY A 605 -20.15 -4.19 1.43
CA GLY A 605 -20.74 -2.91 1.83
C GLY A 605 -19.72 -1.83 2.18
N GLY A 606 -18.43 -2.08 1.95
CA GLY A 606 -17.35 -1.13 2.12
C GLY A 606 -17.39 0.02 1.11
N ILE A 607 -16.42 0.93 1.20
CA ILE A 607 -16.36 2.14 0.38
C ILE A 607 -16.30 1.83 -1.12
N ILE A 608 -15.49 0.85 -1.55
CA ILE A 608 -15.36 0.52 -2.97
C ILE A 608 -16.68 -0.01 -3.53
N GLU A 609 -17.29 -1.00 -2.88
CA GLU A 609 -18.57 -1.55 -3.35
C GLU A 609 -19.68 -0.49 -3.33
N SER A 610 -19.68 0.40 -2.33
CA SER A 610 -20.71 1.44 -2.20
C SER A 610 -20.64 2.49 -3.30
N PHE A 611 -19.43 2.89 -3.74
CA PHE A 611 -19.26 4.10 -4.56
C PHE A 611 -18.67 3.87 -5.96
N PHE A 612 -18.22 2.66 -6.31
CA PHE A 612 -17.69 2.34 -7.64
C PHE A 612 -18.67 1.49 -8.44
N SER A 613 -18.72 1.71 -9.77
CA SER A 613 -19.68 1.07 -10.67
C SER A 613 -19.74 -0.47 -10.58
N PRO A 614 -18.65 -1.23 -10.32
CA PRO A 614 -18.76 -2.68 -10.17
C PRO A 614 -19.58 -3.16 -8.96
N GLY A 615 -19.69 -2.36 -7.91
CA GLY A 615 -20.39 -2.76 -6.69
C GLY A 615 -19.82 -4.06 -6.11
N LYS A 616 -20.70 -5.03 -5.78
CA LYS A 616 -20.32 -6.34 -5.23
C LYS A 616 -19.43 -7.20 -6.14
N TYR A 617 -19.33 -6.88 -7.44
CA TYR A 617 -18.48 -7.59 -8.41
C TYR A 617 -17.02 -7.12 -8.38
N SER A 618 -16.69 -6.11 -7.57
CA SER A 618 -15.33 -5.54 -7.46
C SER A 618 -14.24 -6.59 -7.17
N THR A 619 -14.50 -7.50 -6.23
CA THR A 619 -13.56 -8.57 -5.85
C THR A 619 -13.37 -9.63 -6.93
N GLN A 620 -14.39 -9.88 -7.74
CA GLN A 620 -14.32 -10.80 -8.87
C GLN A 620 -13.51 -10.19 -10.03
N ILE A 621 -13.65 -8.89 -10.29
CA ILE A 621 -12.78 -8.17 -11.24
C ILE A 621 -11.31 -8.26 -10.80
N ILE A 622 -11.02 -8.05 -9.51
CA ILE A 622 -9.67 -8.20 -8.96
C ILE A 622 -9.13 -9.61 -9.25
N SER A 623 -9.92 -10.64 -8.97
CA SER A 623 -9.49 -12.03 -9.18
C SER A 623 -9.30 -12.37 -10.66
N ALA A 624 -10.18 -11.90 -11.54
CA ALA A 624 -10.04 -12.08 -12.98
C ALA A 624 -8.77 -11.43 -13.51
N ALA A 625 -8.48 -10.18 -13.11
CA ALA A 625 -7.26 -9.49 -13.50
C ALA A 625 -5.97 -10.18 -12.98
N TYR A 626 -6.05 -10.88 -11.85
CA TYR A 626 -4.91 -11.63 -11.31
C TYR A 626 -4.58 -12.89 -12.12
N LYS A 627 -5.53 -13.46 -12.88
CA LYS A 627 -5.25 -14.62 -13.75
C LYS A 627 -4.16 -14.33 -14.79
N ASP A 628 -4.13 -13.10 -15.29
CA ASP A 628 -3.16 -12.65 -16.30
C ASP A 628 -1.98 -11.88 -15.69
N TRP A 629 -1.91 -11.81 -14.36
CA TRP A 629 -0.85 -11.08 -13.68
C TRP A 629 0.49 -11.81 -13.80
N ARG A 630 1.54 -11.05 -14.12
CA ARG A 630 2.89 -11.56 -14.40
C ARG A 630 3.92 -10.69 -13.72
N PHE A 631 4.62 -11.24 -12.72
CA PHE A 631 5.64 -10.53 -11.95
C PHE A 631 6.76 -9.95 -12.81
N ASP A 632 7.23 -10.72 -13.80
CA ASP A 632 8.26 -10.30 -14.75
C ASP A 632 7.83 -9.12 -15.64
N MET A 633 6.52 -8.91 -15.79
CA MET A 633 5.95 -7.82 -16.57
C MET A 633 5.62 -6.57 -15.73
N GLU A 634 5.88 -6.58 -14.42
CA GLU A 634 5.75 -5.39 -13.56
C GLU A 634 6.97 -4.44 -13.65
N ALA A 635 8.07 -4.90 -14.24
CA ALA A 635 9.20 -4.03 -14.55
C ALA A 635 8.76 -2.95 -15.56
N LEU A 636 9.03 -1.68 -15.27
CA LEU A 636 8.59 -0.55 -16.10
C LEU A 636 8.92 -0.73 -17.60
N PRO A 637 10.15 -1.14 -18.02
CA PRO A 637 10.42 -1.38 -19.42
C PRO A 637 9.56 -2.48 -20.04
N ALA A 638 9.36 -3.60 -19.32
CA ALA A 638 8.56 -4.72 -19.79
C ALA A 638 7.08 -4.33 -19.94
N ASP A 639 6.53 -3.57 -18.98
CA ASP A 639 5.16 -3.04 -19.05
C ASP A 639 4.97 -2.10 -20.25
N LEU A 640 5.90 -1.18 -20.49
CA LEU A 640 5.84 -0.25 -21.63
C LEU A 640 5.92 -0.98 -22.99
N ILE A 641 6.77 -2.00 -23.09
CA ILE A 641 6.88 -2.85 -24.29
C ILE A 641 5.59 -3.64 -24.50
N ARG A 642 5.05 -4.27 -23.45
CA ARG A 642 3.79 -5.03 -23.49
C ARG A 642 2.61 -4.20 -23.98
N ARG A 643 2.56 -2.92 -23.62
CA ARG A 643 1.52 -1.99 -24.07
C ARG A 643 1.84 -1.34 -25.42
N PHE A 644 2.97 -1.70 -26.02
CA PHE A 644 3.46 -1.19 -27.30
C PHE A 644 3.64 0.33 -27.36
N VAL A 645 3.86 0.95 -26.20
CA VAL A 645 4.12 2.39 -26.06
C VAL A 645 5.62 2.72 -26.00
N TYR A 646 6.47 1.70 -26.11
CA TYR A 646 7.93 1.81 -26.18
C TYR A 646 8.53 0.71 -27.07
N PHE A 647 9.64 1.00 -27.76
CA PHE A 647 10.36 0.05 -28.61
C PHE A 647 11.87 0.04 -28.30
N GLU A 648 12.45 -1.15 -28.17
CA GLU A 648 13.82 -1.40 -27.73
C GLU A 648 14.92 -0.77 -28.62
N SER A 649 14.61 -0.43 -29.88
CA SER A 649 15.51 0.34 -30.77
C SER A 649 15.99 1.68 -30.18
N HIS A 650 15.27 2.25 -29.20
CA HIS A 650 15.70 3.45 -28.47
C HIS A 650 16.77 3.17 -27.38
N VAL A 651 16.95 1.91 -26.95
CA VAL A 651 17.95 1.50 -25.95
C VAL A 651 19.36 1.43 -26.55
N ARG A 652 19.49 1.09 -27.83
CA ARG A 652 20.82 1.00 -28.50
C ARG A 652 21.54 2.35 -28.62
N ARG A 653 20.83 3.49 -28.52
CA ARG A 653 21.47 4.83 -28.48
C ARG A 653 22.07 5.20 -27.13
N VAL A 654 21.79 4.45 -26.06
CA VAL A 654 22.39 4.67 -24.72
C VAL A 654 23.58 3.71 -24.48
N LYS A 655 23.79 2.72 -25.35
CA LYS A 655 24.96 1.82 -25.30
C LYS A 655 26.13 2.27 -26.19
N SER A 656 26.03 3.41 -26.87
CA SER A 656 27.05 3.91 -27.80
C SER A 656 27.54 5.33 -27.49
N VAL A 657 27.54 5.74 -26.22
CA VAL A 657 28.24 6.96 -25.77
C VAL A 657 29.13 6.60 -24.60
#